data_AF-A0A2E1Q754-F1
#
_entry.id   AF-A0A2E1Q754-F1
#
_cell.length_a   1.000
_cell.length_b   1.000
_cell.length_c   1.000
_cell.angle_alpha   90.00
_cell.angle_beta   90.00
_cell.angle_gamma   90.00
#
_symmetry.space_group_name_H-M   'P 1'
#
loop_
_entity.id
_entity.type
_entity.pdbx_description
1 polymer ?
#
loop_
_entity_poly.entity_id
_entity_poly.type
_entity_poly.pdbx_seq_one_letter_code
_entity_poly.pdbx_strand_id
1 'polypeptide(L)'
;MRGVPQAAKREEESMKNCLVRLLLPFVALMGAAAESHAAQIEAGPVDISIATTFSLGASMRTSEQGCEYISVFNGGCYAPGGTDYDVNSDDGNVNVQRGEFIAAPVKVISEADFKYDNYGFFLRAKAFYDYVGDKVLGHGSGKYGPIAAPYDQRRELEDQFRDDDALNLQGRSIDLLDAFAYGNFLVADMPASVRIGRQAVNWGESLFIPGGVSAYLPLDVSALVRPGVELKEVFLPQNSLFASVGLPANLTFEAQYVFQWEESILPACGSFFSPSDAAAAGCRYALSGGEVFNFGNGLSGTPTAFVPRAPDEEARDQGQYGFALRYYADWLNHGTELSGYFVNFHSKLPFGTTTATMPTGTTAVLQVFCNPNVPGSLSGPSCTSAVPGLTDDAGRPVSYGQGIFAQAAGDNKRLVVQYPEDIEMFGASFNTTIPVIGDATALSGELAYYPDMPFQVDSTEIVGADIENFGYTPGPGEPDYYNGAPVTPGSVIPGSRRMDALHGQIYTLSTLTPSDPIVSALGGNLLILVANVGFQYLPDADGNRLAIPRSGESHPNPGSAATYGDNCIRLNQCSITPQYATSFSWGYRMLAQMEYPNAFGTPYTLSPMLIWSHDVSGYSAGPIGPGFVEGKKAVTLGVTASYLDQYRLSLDYTNNFGAEYRNGSFDKDFVSMTASYTF
;
A
#
# COMPACT_ATOMS: atom_id res chain seq x y z
N MET A 1 -15.03 24.76 -22.80
CA MET A 1 -14.07 25.84 -22.50
C MET A 1 -14.80 27.03 -21.89
N ARG A 2 -15.02 27.04 -20.57
CA ARG A 2 -15.42 28.23 -19.82
C ARG A 2 -14.49 28.35 -18.61
N GLY A 3 -14.10 29.58 -18.31
CA GLY A 3 -12.86 29.90 -17.61
C GLY A 3 -12.78 29.41 -16.17
N VAL A 4 -11.61 28.88 -15.82
CA VAL A 4 -11.16 28.63 -14.45
C VAL A 4 -11.26 29.91 -13.62
N PRO A 5 -11.76 29.86 -12.37
CA PRO A 5 -11.73 31.03 -11.48
C PRO A 5 -10.29 31.54 -11.31
N GLN A 6 -10.03 32.80 -11.66
CA GLN A 6 -8.70 33.44 -11.58
C GLN A 6 -8.08 33.44 -10.17
N ALA A 7 -8.87 33.20 -9.12
CA ALA A 7 -8.41 33.16 -7.74
C ALA A 7 -7.62 31.88 -7.42
N ALA A 8 -8.13 30.70 -7.80
CA ALA A 8 -7.47 29.41 -7.54
C ALA A 8 -6.15 29.28 -8.31
N LYS A 9 -6.10 29.73 -9.57
CA LYS A 9 -4.85 29.80 -10.35
C LYS A 9 -3.81 30.74 -9.72
N ARG A 10 -4.25 31.84 -9.11
CA ARG A 10 -3.34 32.78 -8.41
C ARG A 10 -2.78 32.19 -7.13
N GLU A 11 -3.56 31.44 -6.37
CA GLU A 11 -3.07 30.76 -5.16
C GLU A 11 -2.11 29.63 -5.51
N GLU A 12 -2.37 28.86 -6.56
CA GLU A 12 -1.51 27.78 -7.04
C GLU A 12 -0.16 28.29 -7.59
N GLU A 13 -0.15 29.34 -8.44
CA GLU A 13 1.08 30.00 -8.91
C GLU A 13 1.82 30.71 -7.77
N SER A 14 1.09 31.35 -6.84
CA SER A 14 1.67 31.96 -5.65
C SER A 14 2.32 30.92 -4.75
N MET A 15 1.74 29.72 -4.64
CA MET A 15 2.25 28.61 -3.84
C MET A 15 3.43 27.89 -4.49
N LYS A 16 3.40 27.64 -5.81
CA LYS A 16 4.59 27.17 -6.56
C LYS A 16 5.78 28.10 -6.31
N ASN A 17 5.53 29.41 -6.27
CA ASN A 17 6.52 30.40 -5.88
C ASN A 17 6.83 30.41 -4.37
N CYS A 18 5.86 30.15 -3.48
CA CYS A 18 6.02 30.18 -2.02
C CYS A 18 6.79 28.97 -1.48
N LEU A 19 6.53 27.76 -1.96
CA LEU A 19 7.23 26.52 -1.59
C LEU A 19 8.68 26.54 -2.09
N VAL A 20 8.91 26.97 -3.34
CA VAL A 20 10.26 27.26 -3.86
C VAL A 20 10.94 28.32 -2.98
N ARG A 21 10.21 29.36 -2.55
CA ARG A 21 10.69 30.39 -1.62
C ARG A 21 10.75 30.00 -0.14
N LEU A 22 10.24 28.83 0.28
CA LEU A 22 10.31 28.31 1.65
C LEU A 22 11.46 27.30 1.78
N LEU A 23 11.69 26.50 0.74
CA LEU A 23 12.80 25.58 0.64
C LEU A 23 14.14 26.33 0.48
N LEU A 24 14.18 27.41 -0.30
CA LEU A 24 15.38 28.26 -0.48
C LEU A 24 15.93 28.88 0.82
N PRO A 25 15.12 29.51 1.70
CA PRO A 25 15.60 30.05 2.97
C PRO A 25 15.86 28.97 4.01
N PHE A 26 15.24 27.79 3.94
CA PHE A 26 15.63 26.67 4.82
C PHE A 26 17.01 26.12 4.45
N VAL A 27 17.31 26.00 3.15
CA VAL A 27 18.67 25.74 2.63
C VAL A 27 19.64 26.85 3.04
N ALA A 28 19.20 28.12 3.10
CA ALA A 28 20.02 29.22 3.61
C ALA A 28 20.20 29.21 5.14
N LEU A 29 19.20 28.75 5.92
CA LEU A 29 19.28 28.56 7.37
C LEU A 29 20.18 27.38 7.74
N MET A 30 20.25 26.32 6.91
CA MET A 30 21.27 25.27 7.05
C MET A 30 22.70 25.80 6.91
N GLY A 31 22.89 26.97 6.27
CA GLY A 31 24.17 27.68 6.22
C GLY A 31 24.52 28.44 7.51
N ALA A 32 23.56 28.63 8.43
CA ALA A 32 23.78 29.19 9.75
C ALA A 32 23.83 28.04 10.76
N ALA A 33 25.02 27.45 10.94
CA ALA A 33 25.26 26.40 11.91
C ALA A 33 24.80 26.86 13.31
N ALA A 34 23.67 26.31 13.78
CA ALA A 34 23.34 26.32 15.19
C ALA A 34 24.06 25.13 15.81
N GLU A 35 24.88 25.39 16.84
CA GLU A 35 25.42 24.33 17.69
C GLU A 35 24.24 23.67 18.40
N SER A 36 23.78 22.53 17.87
CA SER A 36 22.82 21.67 18.54
C SER A 36 23.56 20.44 19.06
N HIS A 37 23.47 20.23 20.36
CA HIS A 37 23.97 19.01 20.99
C HIS A 37 22.79 18.10 21.31
N ALA A 38 22.92 16.81 21.00
CA ALA A 38 22.12 15.78 21.62
C ALA A 38 22.15 16.01 23.12
N ALA A 39 20.97 16.09 23.74
CA ALA A 39 20.91 16.26 25.18
C ALA A 39 21.22 14.92 25.83
N GLN A 40 22.49 14.72 26.19
CA GLN A 40 22.89 13.72 27.18
C GLN A 40 22.86 14.38 28.54
N ILE A 41 21.92 13.93 29.38
CA ILE A 41 21.72 14.45 30.72
C ILE A 41 22.01 13.31 31.70
N GLU A 42 23.11 13.43 32.42
CA GLU A 42 23.41 12.57 33.56
C GLU A 42 22.73 13.18 34.80
N ALA A 43 21.60 12.62 35.21
CA ALA A 43 20.81 13.08 36.37
C ALA A 43 20.99 12.11 37.55
N GLY A 44 22.17 12.15 38.19
CA GLY A 44 22.51 11.22 39.26
C GLY A 44 22.79 9.82 38.69
N PRO A 45 22.07 8.76 39.10
CA PRO A 45 22.25 7.41 38.58
C PRO A 45 21.45 7.14 37.28
N VAL A 46 20.77 8.15 36.74
CA VAL A 46 19.94 8.03 35.55
C VAL A 46 20.65 8.66 34.37
N ASP A 47 20.88 7.88 33.33
CA ASP A 47 21.40 8.36 32.04
C ASP A 47 20.22 8.62 31.11
N ILE A 48 20.09 9.85 30.62
CA ILE A 48 19.05 10.25 29.68
C ILE A 48 19.72 10.66 28.37
N SER A 49 19.35 9.99 27.28
CA SER A 49 19.74 10.40 25.94
C SER A 49 18.52 10.80 25.13
N ILE A 50 18.51 12.03 24.60
CA ILE A 50 17.47 12.52 23.72
C ILE A 50 18.07 12.84 22.36
N ALA A 51 17.46 12.31 21.30
CA ALA A 51 17.77 12.63 19.91
C ALA A 51 16.51 13.14 19.21
N THR A 52 16.62 14.23 18.45
CA THR A 52 15.48 14.78 17.71
C THR A 52 15.84 15.05 16.26
N THR A 53 14.98 14.58 15.36
CA THR A 53 15.09 14.80 13.91
C THR A 53 13.95 15.69 13.44
N PHE A 54 14.28 16.79 12.77
CA PHE A 54 13.35 17.63 12.04
C PHE A 54 13.51 17.39 10.54
N SER A 55 12.40 17.23 9.82
CA SER A 55 12.39 17.00 8.38
C SER A 55 11.36 17.90 7.68
N LEU A 56 11.75 18.42 6.53
CA LEU A 56 10.89 19.12 5.58
C LEU A 56 10.96 18.40 4.24
N GLY A 57 9.81 18.12 3.63
CA GLY A 57 9.74 17.43 2.36
C GLY A 57 8.79 18.11 1.39
N ALA A 58 8.98 17.85 0.10
CA ALA A 58 7.99 18.13 -0.93
C ALA A 58 8.10 17.10 -2.07
N SER A 59 6.96 16.63 -2.57
CA SER A 59 6.88 15.71 -3.69
C SER A 59 5.91 16.23 -4.75
N MET A 60 6.23 16.08 -6.03
CA MET A 60 5.47 16.62 -7.14
C MET A 60 5.34 15.59 -8.27
N ARG A 61 4.14 15.47 -8.85
CA ARG A 61 3.89 14.60 -10.01
C ARG A 61 4.60 15.18 -11.25
N THR A 62 5.30 14.35 -12.00
CA THR A 62 6.05 14.78 -13.20
C THR A 62 5.48 14.24 -14.50
N SER A 63 4.79 13.10 -14.46
CA SER A 63 4.08 12.49 -15.59
C SER A 63 2.72 13.11 -15.83
N GLU A 64 2.23 13.00 -17.06
CA GLU A 64 0.83 13.30 -17.40
C GLU A 64 -0.08 12.16 -16.97
N GLN A 65 -1.32 12.48 -16.66
CA GLN A 65 -2.38 11.50 -16.39
C GLN A 65 -2.75 10.77 -17.68
N GLY A 66 -2.60 9.45 -17.70
CA GLY A 66 -3.15 8.59 -18.74
C GLY A 66 -4.67 8.54 -18.60
N CYS A 67 -5.41 8.75 -19.69
CA CYS A 67 -6.88 8.73 -19.61
C CYS A 67 -7.43 7.32 -19.34
N GLU A 68 -6.63 6.29 -19.62
CA GLU A 68 -6.92 4.86 -19.41
C GLU A 68 -6.73 4.38 -17.95
N TYR A 69 -6.23 5.25 -17.08
CA TYR A 69 -6.17 5.07 -15.61
C TYR A 69 -7.12 6.03 -14.88
N ILE A 70 -8.15 6.48 -15.60
CA ILE A 70 -9.24 7.32 -15.12
C ILE A 70 -10.52 6.71 -15.65
N SER A 71 -11.51 6.55 -14.79
CA SER A 71 -12.80 6.03 -15.20
C SER A 71 -13.42 6.95 -16.23
N VAL A 72 -14.13 6.39 -17.19
CA VAL A 72 -14.97 7.15 -18.11
C VAL A 72 -16.00 8.04 -17.41
N PHE A 73 -16.45 7.69 -16.19
CA PHE A 73 -17.35 8.53 -15.39
C PHE A 73 -16.65 9.78 -14.82
N ASN A 74 -15.31 9.76 -14.79
CA ASN A 74 -14.44 10.88 -14.43
C ASN A 74 -13.78 11.56 -15.65
N GLY A 75 -14.27 11.26 -16.86
CA GLY A 75 -13.78 11.88 -18.10
C GLY A 75 -12.55 11.19 -18.70
N GLY A 76 -12.24 9.97 -18.24
CA GLY A 76 -11.21 9.11 -18.81
C GLY A 76 -11.58 8.50 -20.16
N CYS A 77 -10.80 7.52 -20.59
CA CYS A 77 -10.93 6.83 -21.86
C CYS A 77 -10.74 5.33 -21.70
N TYR A 78 -11.20 4.56 -22.68
CA TYR A 78 -11.02 3.11 -22.66
C TYR A 78 -9.56 2.72 -22.94
N ALA A 79 -9.05 1.75 -22.20
CA ALA A 79 -7.78 1.09 -22.45
C ALA A 79 -7.86 0.21 -23.73
N PRO A 80 -6.71 -0.24 -24.27
CA PRO A 80 -6.69 -1.25 -25.34
C PRO A 80 -7.51 -2.49 -24.96
N GLY A 81 -8.38 -2.94 -25.87
CA GLY A 81 -9.37 -3.99 -25.57
C GLY A 81 -10.71 -3.46 -25.03
N GLY A 82 -10.88 -2.14 -25.01
CA GLY A 82 -12.14 -1.46 -24.78
C GLY A 82 -12.47 -1.20 -23.32
N THR A 83 -11.55 -1.49 -22.39
CA THR A 83 -11.91 -1.56 -20.97
C THR A 83 -11.88 -0.22 -20.25
N ASP A 84 -12.77 -0.06 -19.27
CA ASP A 84 -12.83 1.08 -18.37
C ASP A 84 -11.95 0.86 -17.14
N TYR A 85 -11.40 1.95 -16.60
CA TYR A 85 -10.73 1.90 -15.31
C TYR A 85 -11.77 1.99 -14.19
N ASP A 86 -11.58 1.24 -13.11
CA ASP A 86 -12.54 1.24 -12.01
C ASP A 86 -12.63 2.64 -11.37
N VAL A 87 -13.86 3.16 -11.34
CA VAL A 87 -14.22 4.44 -10.69
C VAL A 87 -13.89 4.44 -9.20
N ASN A 88 -13.75 3.26 -8.58
CA ASN A 88 -13.36 3.09 -7.18
C ASN A 88 -11.84 2.99 -7.00
N SER A 89 -11.03 3.38 -7.98
CA SER A 89 -9.57 3.27 -7.94
C SER A 89 -8.83 4.44 -8.62
N ASP A 90 -9.54 5.49 -9.02
CA ASP A 90 -9.03 6.54 -9.91
C ASP A 90 -8.89 7.92 -9.28
N ASP A 91 -9.37 8.13 -8.04
CA ASP A 91 -9.39 9.45 -7.40
C ASP A 91 -7.97 10.01 -7.25
N GLY A 92 -6.99 9.16 -6.92
CA GLY A 92 -5.58 9.56 -6.82
C GLY A 92 -5.04 10.11 -8.15
N ASN A 93 -5.57 9.65 -9.29
CA ASN A 93 -5.27 10.23 -10.59
C ASN A 93 -6.12 11.48 -10.86
N VAL A 94 -7.42 11.49 -10.55
CA VAL A 94 -8.29 12.68 -10.72
C VAL A 94 -7.74 13.90 -9.96
N ASN A 95 -7.22 13.68 -8.75
CA ASN A 95 -6.84 14.74 -7.82
C ASN A 95 -5.50 15.42 -8.09
N VAL A 96 -4.57 14.79 -8.82
CA VAL A 96 -3.21 15.30 -8.99
C VAL A 96 -2.81 15.34 -10.46
N GLN A 97 -2.62 16.54 -10.99
CA GLN A 97 -2.15 16.77 -12.35
C GLN A 97 -0.62 16.88 -12.40
N ARG A 98 -0.08 16.80 -13.62
CA ARG A 98 1.34 17.05 -13.88
C ARG A 98 1.76 18.41 -13.34
N GLY A 99 2.85 18.43 -12.58
CA GLY A 99 3.42 19.64 -12.00
C GLY A 99 2.69 20.15 -10.75
N GLU A 100 1.77 19.37 -10.19
CA GLU A 100 1.17 19.63 -8.88
C GLU A 100 1.86 18.83 -7.79
N PHE A 101 1.88 19.43 -6.60
CA PHE A 101 2.42 18.76 -5.42
C PHE A 101 1.50 17.63 -4.97
N ILE A 102 2.12 16.52 -4.60
CA ILE A 102 1.50 15.33 -4.01
C ILE A 102 1.49 15.47 -2.49
N ALA A 103 2.59 15.98 -1.92
CA ALA A 103 2.82 16.07 -0.49
C ALA A 103 3.82 17.22 -0.20
N ALA A 104 3.68 17.90 0.94
CA ALA A 104 4.65 18.86 1.45
C ALA A 104 4.71 18.84 3.00
N PRO A 105 5.21 17.74 3.61
CA PRO A 105 5.20 17.56 5.05
C PRO A 105 6.31 18.34 5.77
N VAL A 106 5.97 18.83 6.95
CA VAL A 106 6.87 19.18 8.05
C VAL A 106 6.74 18.10 9.11
N LYS A 107 7.86 17.53 9.56
CA LYS A 107 7.87 16.42 10.51
C LYS A 107 8.91 16.62 11.60
N VAL A 108 8.58 16.17 12.81
CA VAL A 108 9.51 16.04 13.93
C VAL A 108 9.40 14.62 14.51
N ILE A 109 10.53 13.99 14.78
CA ILE A 109 10.62 12.73 15.52
C ILE A 109 11.56 12.96 16.69
N SER A 110 11.13 12.61 17.90
CA SER A 110 11.94 12.71 19.11
C SER A 110 12.00 11.36 19.80
N GLU A 111 13.21 10.97 20.21
CA GLU A 111 13.53 9.72 20.87
C GLU A 111 14.20 10.02 22.20
N ALA A 112 13.75 9.36 23.26
CA ALA A 112 14.32 9.48 24.59
C ALA A 112 14.51 8.08 25.20
N ASP A 113 15.73 7.80 25.66
CA ASP A 113 16.08 6.57 26.39
C ASP A 113 16.53 6.97 27.79
N PHE A 114 15.84 6.43 28.79
CA PHE A 114 16.09 6.67 30.21
C PHE A 114 16.62 5.38 30.82
N LYS A 115 17.88 5.38 31.29
CA LYS A 115 18.53 4.19 31.85
C LYS A 115 18.79 4.37 33.33
N TYR A 116 18.48 3.33 34.10
CA TYR A 116 18.79 3.24 35.52
C TYR A 116 19.24 1.81 35.83
N ASP A 117 20.54 1.64 36.09
CA ASP A 117 21.17 0.35 36.34
C ASP A 117 20.86 -0.67 35.22
N ASN A 118 20.13 -1.73 35.53
CA ASN A 118 19.75 -2.77 34.59
C ASN A 118 18.35 -2.59 33.96
N TYR A 119 17.70 -1.46 34.23
CA TYR A 119 16.38 -1.10 33.71
C TYR A 119 16.45 0.13 32.81
N GLY A 120 15.46 0.26 31.94
CA GLY A 120 15.26 1.51 31.22
C GLY A 120 13.84 1.68 30.69
N PHE A 121 13.59 2.87 30.15
CA PHE A 121 12.36 3.24 29.50
C PHE A 121 12.70 3.96 28.20
N PHE A 122 12.11 3.51 27.10
CA PHE A 122 12.30 4.10 25.79
C PHE A 122 11.01 4.73 25.30
N LEU A 123 11.11 5.94 24.76
CA LEU A 123 10.02 6.71 24.19
C LEU A 123 10.41 7.22 22.80
N ARG A 124 9.53 7.04 21.82
CA ARG A 124 9.63 7.64 20.49
C ARG A 124 8.29 8.23 20.09
N ALA A 125 8.27 9.52 19.78
CA ALA A 125 7.09 10.22 19.31
C ALA A 125 7.37 10.91 17.97
N LYS A 126 6.36 10.92 17.10
CA LYS A 126 6.35 11.59 15.80
C LYS A 126 5.21 12.60 15.77
N ALA A 127 5.43 13.75 15.15
CA ALA A 127 4.34 14.62 14.72
C ALA A 127 4.63 15.11 13.31
N PHE A 128 3.59 15.22 12.48
CA PHE A 128 3.72 15.82 11.15
C PHE A 128 2.52 16.67 10.77
N TYR A 129 2.75 17.60 9.86
CA TYR A 129 1.74 18.38 9.17
C TYR A 129 2.11 18.50 7.68
N ASP A 130 1.23 18.06 6.81
CA ASP A 130 1.33 18.17 5.35
C ASP A 130 0.37 19.23 4.83
N TYR A 131 0.93 20.36 4.40
CA TYR A 131 0.13 21.48 3.88
C TYR A 131 -0.62 21.11 2.60
N VAL A 132 0.00 20.32 1.72
CA VAL A 132 -0.63 19.91 0.47
C VAL A 132 -1.79 18.97 0.79
N GLY A 133 -1.58 18.01 1.68
CA GLY A 133 -2.62 17.12 2.17
C GLY A 133 -3.82 17.85 2.80
N ASP A 134 -3.57 18.81 3.68
CA ASP A 134 -4.62 19.48 4.47
C ASP A 134 -5.35 20.63 3.75
N LYS A 135 -4.76 21.21 2.70
CA LYS A 135 -5.28 22.46 2.10
C LYS A 135 -5.37 22.48 0.57
N VAL A 136 -4.74 21.54 -0.13
CA VAL A 136 -4.58 21.63 -1.59
C VAL A 136 -5.10 20.37 -2.29
N LEU A 137 -4.73 19.20 -1.78
CA LEU A 137 -5.01 17.93 -2.42
C LEU A 137 -6.52 17.70 -2.52
N GLY A 138 -6.99 17.38 -3.74
CA GLY A 138 -8.41 17.19 -4.01
C GLY A 138 -9.24 18.47 -4.11
N HIS A 139 -8.69 19.65 -3.80
CA HIS A 139 -9.41 20.92 -3.91
C HIS A 139 -9.24 21.59 -5.28
N GLY A 140 -10.28 22.34 -5.68
CA GLY A 140 -10.27 23.17 -6.90
C GLY A 140 -10.67 22.43 -8.18
N SER A 141 -10.42 23.07 -9.33
CA SER A 141 -10.78 22.55 -10.65
C SER A 141 -9.69 21.65 -11.23
N GLY A 142 -10.07 20.50 -11.78
CA GLY A 142 -9.19 19.53 -12.42
C GLY A 142 -9.35 19.43 -13.94
N LYS A 143 -8.46 18.69 -14.62
CA LYS A 143 -8.69 18.23 -16.00
C LYS A 143 -9.77 17.14 -16.07
N TYR A 144 -9.83 16.31 -15.03
CA TYR A 144 -10.72 15.18 -14.88
C TYR A 144 -11.61 15.37 -13.66
N GLY A 145 -12.69 14.62 -13.63
CA GLY A 145 -13.73 14.69 -12.60
C GLY A 145 -15.07 14.22 -13.14
N PRO A 146 -16.10 14.15 -12.27
CA PRO A 146 -17.41 13.59 -12.62
C PRO A 146 -18.00 14.28 -13.86
N ILE A 147 -18.22 13.54 -14.94
CA ILE A 147 -18.63 14.11 -16.25
C ILE A 147 -20.01 14.79 -16.21
N ALA A 148 -20.88 14.37 -15.29
CA ALA A 148 -22.22 14.93 -15.10
C ALA A 148 -22.21 16.17 -14.18
N ALA A 149 -21.07 16.49 -13.56
CA ALA A 149 -20.95 17.67 -12.73
C ALA A 149 -21.08 18.95 -13.58
N PRO A 150 -21.68 20.03 -13.04
CA PRO A 150 -21.87 21.28 -13.77
C PRO A 150 -20.55 22.05 -14.04
N TYR A 151 -19.45 21.63 -13.42
CA TYR A 151 -18.11 22.20 -13.55
C TYR A 151 -17.05 21.14 -13.21
N ASP A 152 -15.80 21.39 -13.62
CA ASP A 152 -14.68 20.50 -13.30
C ASP A 152 -14.46 20.45 -11.79
N GLN A 153 -14.61 19.26 -11.21
CA GLN A 153 -14.53 19.02 -9.76
C GLN A 153 -13.51 17.91 -9.49
N ARG A 154 -12.55 18.21 -8.60
CA ARG A 154 -11.71 17.19 -7.96
C ARG A 154 -12.41 16.56 -6.75
N ARG A 155 -11.81 15.50 -6.21
CA ARG A 155 -12.32 14.76 -5.05
C ARG A 155 -11.59 15.18 -3.80
N GLU A 156 -12.22 16.09 -3.08
CA GLU A 156 -11.78 16.50 -1.75
C GLU A 156 -11.66 15.28 -0.84
N LEU A 157 -10.69 15.30 0.07
CA LEU A 157 -10.46 14.21 1.03
C LEU A 157 -11.54 14.14 2.11
N GLU A 158 -12.28 15.22 2.30
CA GLU A 158 -13.47 15.37 3.14
C GLU A 158 -14.59 15.91 2.25
N ASP A 159 -15.78 15.32 2.31
CA ASP A 159 -16.95 15.83 1.60
C ASP A 159 -18.24 15.54 2.38
N GLN A 160 -19.42 15.54 1.77
CA GLN A 160 -20.66 15.23 2.48
C GLN A 160 -20.97 13.73 2.60
N PHE A 161 -20.20 12.88 1.92
CA PHE A 161 -20.28 11.42 1.93
C PHE A 161 -19.15 10.79 2.74
N ARG A 162 -18.03 11.53 2.90
CA ARG A 162 -16.84 11.18 3.67
C ARG A 162 -16.66 12.15 4.83
N ASP A 163 -16.24 11.64 5.99
CA ASP A 163 -15.82 12.49 7.09
C ASP A 163 -14.37 12.97 6.89
N ASP A 164 -13.74 13.45 7.96
CA ASP A 164 -12.41 14.04 7.93
C ASP A 164 -11.28 13.01 8.11
N ASP A 165 -11.56 11.70 8.14
CA ASP A 165 -10.55 10.66 8.37
C ASP A 165 -9.46 10.66 7.30
N ALA A 166 -9.83 10.66 6.01
CA ALA A 166 -8.85 10.67 4.92
C ALA A 166 -8.05 11.99 4.88
N LEU A 167 -8.70 13.12 5.19
CA LEU A 167 -8.06 14.42 5.30
C LEU A 167 -7.04 14.44 6.45
N ASN A 168 -7.43 13.97 7.64
CA ASN A 168 -6.56 13.91 8.81
C ASN A 168 -5.37 12.98 8.55
N LEU A 169 -5.62 11.78 8.02
CA LEU A 169 -4.56 10.81 7.69
C LEU A 169 -3.51 11.40 6.74
N GLN A 170 -3.95 12.14 5.73
CA GLN A 170 -3.06 12.75 4.75
C GLN A 170 -2.42 14.05 5.25
N GLY A 171 -3.13 14.82 6.09
CA GLY A 171 -2.78 16.18 6.45
C GLY A 171 -1.99 16.33 7.75
N ARG A 172 -2.20 15.48 8.77
CA ARG A 172 -1.55 15.64 10.09
C ARG A 172 -1.67 14.42 11.00
N SER A 173 -0.64 14.17 11.80
CA SER A 173 -0.75 13.24 12.94
C SER A 173 0.18 13.61 14.10
N ILE A 174 -0.13 13.06 15.27
CA ILE A 174 0.77 12.94 16.41
C ILE A 174 0.74 11.48 16.84
N ASP A 175 1.83 10.77 16.58
CA ASP A 175 1.91 9.33 16.78
C ASP A 175 2.90 9.02 17.90
N LEU A 176 2.42 8.27 18.90
CA LEU A 176 3.30 7.57 19.82
C LEU A 176 3.76 6.29 19.13
N LEU A 177 5.00 6.32 18.64
CA LEU A 177 5.62 5.15 18.05
C LEU A 177 5.98 4.21 19.20
N ASP A 178 7.13 4.35 19.83
CA ASP A 178 7.55 3.41 20.88
C ASP A 178 7.34 4.00 22.28
N ALA A 179 6.92 3.15 23.20
CA ALA A 179 6.79 3.46 24.62
C ALA A 179 6.86 2.16 25.44
N PHE A 180 8.06 1.75 25.82
CA PHE A 180 8.27 0.49 26.54
C PHE A 180 9.30 0.60 27.66
N ALA A 181 9.05 -0.15 28.73
CA ALA A 181 10.04 -0.40 29.76
C ALA A 181 10.81 -1.67 29.42
N TYR A 182 12.09 -1.71 29.79
CA TYR A 182 12.93 -2.88 29.60
C TYR A 182 13.79 -3.17 30.83
N GLY A 183 14.18 -4.43 30.96
CA GLY A 183 15.08 -4.89 32.00
C GLY A 183 15.99 -5.98 31.46
N ASN A 184 17.28 -5.89 31.82
CA ASN A 184 18.30 -6.88 31.48
C ASN A 184 18.76 -7.58 32.74
N PHE A 185 18.95 -8.89 32.68
CA PHE A 185 19.24 -9.72 33.85
C PHE A 185 20.06 -10.95 33.48
N LEU A 186 20.61 -11.58 34.52
CA LEU A 186 21.22 -12.92 34.43
C LEU A 186 20.30 -13.91 35.14
N VAL A 187 19.77 -14.88 34.40
CA VAL A 187 18.95 -15.98 34.96
C VAL A 187 19.74 -17.27 34.79
N ALA A 188 20.21 -17.85 35.90
CA ALA A 188 21.11 -19.02 35.87
C ALA A 188 22.32 -18.82 34.94
N ASP A 189 23.00 -17.69 35.09
CA ASP A 189 24.15 -17.23 34.27
C ASP A 189 23.85 -17.00 32.78
N MET A 190 22.59 -17.11 32.36
CA MET A 190 22.15 -16.79 30.99
C MET A 190 21.70 -15.33 30.90
N PRO A 191 22.23 -14.55 29.94
CA PRO A 191 21.76 -13.18 29.70
C PRO A 191 20.34 -13.23 29.18
N ALA A 192 19.46 -12.44 29.78
CA ALA A 192 18.08 -12.33 29.38
C ALA A 192 17.57 -10.90 29.45
N SER A 193 16.63 -10.59 28.57
CA SER A 193 16.06 -9.26 28.40
C SER A 193 14.55 -9.38 28.29
N VAL A 194 13.83 -8.50 28.99
CA VAL A 194 12.37 -8.39 28.90
C VAL A 194 12.01 -6.96 28.55
N ARG A 195 11.08 -6.80 27.62
CA ARG A 195 10.51 -5.51 27.21
C ARG A 195 8.99 -5.59 27.29
N ILE A 196 8.36 -4.57 27.86
CA ILE A 196 6.90 -4.48 27.96
C ILE A 196 6.43 -3.07 27.63
N GLY A 197 5.42 -2.99 26.75
CA GLY A 197 4.84 -1.73 26.30
C GLY A 197 4.67 -1.70 24.78
N ARG A 198 4.53 -0.51 24.21
CA ARG A 198 4.38 -0.30 22.76
C ARG A 198 5.75 -0.39 22.10
N GLN A 199 5.96 -1.42 21.28
CA GLN A 199 7.25 -1.69 20.64
C GLN A 199 7.06 -2.43 19.30
N ALA A 200 7.98 -2.21 18.37
CA ALA A 200 8.12 -3.05 17.17
C ALA A 200 9.16 -4.15 17.42
N VAL A 201 8.77 -5.41 17.21
CA VAL A 201 9.67 -6.57 17.26
C VAL A 201 9.73 -7.12 15.85
N ASN A 202 10.86 -6.95 15.15
CA ASN A 202 11.00 -7.45 13.79
C ASN A 202 11.96 -8.63 13.74
N TRP A 203 11.47 -9.76 13.24
CA TRP A 203 12.23 -10.98 13.00
C TRP A 203 12.58 -11.22 11.54
N GLY A 204 12.05 -10.43 10.61
CA GLY A 204 12.33 -10.58 9.19
C GLY A 204 13.66 -9.97 8.78
N GLU A 205 14.32 -10.63 7.82
CA GLU A 205 15.55 -10.19 7.16
C GLU A 205 15.26 -9.35 5.91
N SER A 206 14.00 -9.29 5.45
CA SER A 206 13.61 -8.53 4.26
C SER A 206 14.04 -7.06 4.30
N LEU A 207 14.62 -6.57 3.20
CA LEU A 207 14.92 -5.15 3.02
C LEU A 207 13.97 -4.43 2.06
N PHE A 208 13.52 -5.08 0.97
CA PHE A 208 12.76 -4.39 -0.09
C PHE A 208 11.47 -5.08 -0.54
N ILE A 209 11.31 -6.39 -0.28
CA ILE A 209 10.16 -7.16 -0.77
C ILE A 209 9.28 -7.56 0.42
N PRO A 210 8.01 -7.13 0.49
CA PRO A 210 7.12 -7.50 1.58
C PRO A 210 6.68 -8.97 1.51
N GLY A 211 5.97 -9.45 2.54
CA GLY A 211 5.39 -10.80 2.57
C GLY A 211 6.28 -11.89 3.17
N GLY A 212 7.53 -11.59 3.50
CA GLY A 212 8.44 -12.50 4.18
C GLY A 212 8.12 -12.68 5.67
N VAL A 213 9.14 -12.95 6.50
CA VAL A 213 8.92 -13.26 7.94
C VAL A 213 8.34 -12.06 8.70
N SER A 214 8.58 -10.83 8.22
CA SER A 214 8.04 -9.61 8.83
C SER A 214 6.57 -9.32 8.51
N ALA A 215 5.88 -10.17 7.72
CA ALA A 215 4.50 -9.90 7.28
C ALA A 215 3.45 -9.85 8.40
N TYR A 216 3.78 -10.32 9.61
CA TYR A 216 2.89 -10.23 10.78
C TYR A 216 2.86 -8.83 11.40
N LEU A 217 3.78 -7.94 11.02
CA LEU A 217 3.87 -6.60 11.56
C LEU A 217 2.94 -5.63 10.83
N PRO A 218 2.24 -4.74 11.57
CA PRO A 218 1.55 -3.63 10.94
C PRO A 218 2.56 -2.64 10.35
N LEU A 219 2.19 -2.06 9.21
CA LEU A 219 3.04 -1.14 8.44
C LEU A 219 2.33 0.19 8.19
N ASP A 220 3.06 1.29 8.24
CA ASP A 220 2.61 2.57 7.67
C ASP A 220 3.06 2.67 6.21
N VAL A 221 2.21 2.18 5.31
CA VAL A 221 2.42 2.22 3.86
C VAL A 221 2.35 3.66 3.36
N SER A 222 1.56 4.53 4.02
CA SER A 222 1.50 5.95 3.68
C SER A 222 2.83 6.67 3.94
N ALA A 223 3.60 6.23 4.95
CA ALA A 223 4.91 6.77 5.24
C ALA A 223 5.94 6.40 4.17
N LEU A 224 5.89 5.19 3.57
CA LEU A 224 6.85 4.73 2.55
C LEU A 224 6.93 5.64 1.31
N VAL A 225 5.84 6.31 0.99
CA VAL A 225 5.73 7.21 -0.18
C VAL A 225 5.80 8.69 0.19
N ARG A 226 5.98 8.99 1.48
CA ARG A 226 6.08 10.35 2.02
C ARG A 226 7.53 10.81 1.97
N PRO A 227 7.82 12.05 1.50
CA PRO A 227 9.20 12.53 1.44
C PRO A 227 9.81 12.63 2.86
N GLY A 228 11.04 12.16 2.99
CA GLY A 228 11.81 12.19 4.24
C GLY A 228 11.40 11.18 5.29
N VAL A 229 10.84 10.03 4.89
CA VAL A 229 10.56 8.90 5.78
C VAL A 229 11.84 8.32 6.37
N GLU A 230 11.79 8.00 7.66
CA GLU A 230 12.78 7.21 8.38
C GLU A 230 12.28 5.77 8.52
N LEU A 231 13.18 4.78 8.48
CA LEU A 231 12.79 3.36 8.58
C LEU A 231 11.99 3.05 9.87
N LYS A 232 12.26 3.79 10.95
CA LYS A 232 11.57 3.71 12.24
C LYS A 232 10.09 4.13 12.21
N GLU A 233 9.60 4.67 11.10
CA GLU A 233 8.19 5.02 10.91
C GLU A 233 7.41 3.95 10.16
N VAL A 234 8.10 3.03 9.49
CA VAL A 234 7.48 2.06 8.58
C VAL A 234 6.82 0.92 9.35
N PHE A 235 7.52 0.34 10.32
CA PHE A 235 6.94 -0.69 11.18
C PHE A 235 6.20 -0.06 12.35
N LEU A 236 4.90 -0.32 12.42
CA LEU A 236 4.08 0.20 13.48
C LEU A 236 4.25 -0.65 14.75
N PRO A 237 4.50 0.00 15.90
CA PRO A 237 4.72 -0.70 17.15
C PRO A 237 3.40 -1.11 17.79
N GLN A 238 3.41 -2.24 18.51
CA GLN A 238 2.23 -2.82 19.13
C GLN A 238 2.45 -2.97 20.64
N ASN A 239 1.39 -2.83 21.43
CA ASN A 239 1.43 -3.13 22.85
C ASN A 239 1.73 -4.62 23.05
N SER A 240 2.93 -4.95 23.51
CA SER A 240 3.40 -6.34 23.59
C SER A 240 4.38 -6.55 24.75
N LEU A 241 4.46 -7.81 25.17
CA LEU A 241 5.53 -8.35 25.99
C LEU A 241 6.49 -9.11 25.07
N PHE A 242 7.77 -8.80 25.19
CA PHE A 242 8.85 -9.49 24.51
C PHE A 242 9.85 -9.97 25.55
N ALA A 243 10.35 -11.20 25.38
CA ALA A 243 11.42 -11.76 26.19
C ALA A 243 12.45 -12.46 25.31
N SER A 244 13.72 -12.35 25.66
CA SER A 244 14.84 -13.04 25.01
C SER A 244 15.77 -13.61 26.06
N VAL A 245 16.30 -14.82 25.83
CA VAL A 245 17.30 -15.47 26.69
C VAL A 245 18.38 -16.13 25.82
N GLY A 246 19.63 -15.82 26.12
CA GLY A 246 20.80 -16.48 25.55
C GLY A 246 21.01 -17.83 26.22
N LEU A 247 20.84 -18.92 25.48
CA LEU A 247 21.01 -20.29 25.91
C LEU A 247 22.45 -20.80 25.62
N PRO A 248 22.88 -21.90 26.29
CA PRO A 248 24.14 -22.55 25.96
C PRO A 248 24.23 -22.98 24.48
N ALA A 249 25.46 -23.17 24.00
CA ALA A 249 25.76 -23.60 22.62
C ALA A 249 25.32 -22.58 21.54
N ASN A 250 25.52 -21.29 21.81
CA ASN A 250 25.27 -20.19 20.86
C ASN A 250 23.80 -20.12 20.38
N LEU A 251 22.86 -20.46 21.26
CA LEU A 251 21.44 -20.41 20.98
C LEU A 251 20.81 -19.21 21.66
N THR A 252 19.80 -18.60 21.05
CA THR A 252 18.96 -17.57 21.67
C THR A 252 17.51 -17.94 21.44
N PHE A 253 16.72 -17.95 22.50
CA PHE A 253 15.27 -18.12 22.42
C PHE A 253 14.58 -16.79 22.68
N GLU A 254 13.63 -16.45 21.81
CA GLU A 254 12.82 -15.24 21.92
C GLU A 254 11.33 -15.60 21.88
N ALA A 255 10.53 -14.84 22.61
CA ALA A 255 9.08 -14.96 22.61
C ALA A 255 8.44 -13.57 22.64
N GLN A 256 7.33 -13.44 21.93
CA GLN A 256 6.49 -12.25 21.94
C GLN A 256 5.03 -12.62 22.18
N TYR A 257 4.33 -11.80 22.94
CA TYR A 257 2.87 -11.82 23.06
C TYR A 257 2.34 -10.41 22.85
N VAL A 258 1.41 -10.23 21.91
CA VAL A 258 0.79 -8.95 21.57
C VAL A 258 -0.56 -8.85 22.28
N PHE A 259 -0.77 -7.74 23.00
CA PHE A 259 -1.95 -7.50 23.83
C PHE A 259 -3.07 -6.76 23.10
N GLN A 260 -2.72 -6.06 22.02
CA GLN A 260 -3.62 -5.21 21.27
C GLN A 260 -3.34 -5.36 19.78
N TRP A 261 -4.40 -5.55 19.01
CA TRP A 261 -4.30 -5.59 17.56
C TRP A 261 -4.21 -4.16 17.02
N GLU A 262 -3.40 -4.00 15.97
CA GLU A 262 -3.18 -2.75 15.26
C GLU A 262 -3.25 -3.07 13.77
N GLU A 263 -3.91 -2.21 13.00
CA GLU A 263 -3.96 -2.29 11.55
C GLU A 263 -2.77 -1.58 10.89
N SER A 264 -2.49 -1.95 9.64
CA SER A 264 -1.57 -1.21 8.78
C SER A 264 -2.26 0.03 8.24
N ILE A 265 -1.50 1.13 8.16
CA ILE A 265 -1.97 2.40 7.63
C ILE A 265 -1.70 2.44 6.12
N LEU A 266 -2.76 2.46 5.32
CA LEU A 266 -2.69 2.64 3.87
C LEU A 266 -2.69 4.14 3.49
N PRO A 267 -2.18 4.51 2.29
CA PRO A 267 -2.36 5.86 1.77
C PRO A 267 -3.85 6.26 1.78
N ALA A 268 -4.13 7.52 2.17
CA ALA A 268 -5.50 8.00 2.35
C ALA A 268 -6.32 7.90 1.06
N CYS A 269 -7.63 7.65 1.20
CA CYS A 269 -8.59 7.61 0.11
C CYS A 269 -8.45 8.84 -0.81
N GLY A 270 -8.32 8.67 -2.14
CA GLY A 270 -8.12 9.80 -3.07
C GLY A 270 -6.77 10.52 -3.03
N SER A 271 -5.83 10.09 -2.18
CA SER A 271 -4.43 10.54 -2.26
C SER A 271 -3.72 9.96 -3.49
N PHE A 272 -2.60 10.55 -3.90
CA PHE A 272 -1.91 10.16 -5.13
C PHE A 272 -1.52 8.68 -5.20
N PHE A 273 -1.19 8.07 -4.06
CA PHE A 273 -0.81 6.66 -3.94
C PHE A 273 -1.92 5.78 -3.34
N SER A 274 -3.15 6.29 -3.24
CA SER A 274 -4.31 5.51 -2.79
C SER A 274 -4.44 4.22 -3.62
N PRO A 275 -4.50 3.04 -2.98
CA PRO A 275 -4.69 1.78 -3.69
C PRO A 275 -6.15 1.50 -4.05
N SER A 276 -7.10 2.17 -3.38
CA SER A 276 -8.54 1.97 -3.54
C SER A 276 -9.30 3.15 -2.95
N ASP A 277 -10.40 3.54 -3.60
CA ASP A 277 -11.30 4.60 -3.15
C ASP A 277 -12.52 4.05 -2.37
N ALA A 278 -12.51 2.75 -2.09
CA ALA A 278 -13.57 2.05 -1.36
C ALA A 278 -13.11 1.49 -0.01
N ALA A 279 -11.94 0.85 0.03
CA ALA A 279 -11.53 0.04 1.18
C ALA A 279 -10.47 0.69 2.10
N ALA A 280 -9.75 1.71 1.64
CA ALA A 280 -8.73 2.38 2.46
C ALA A 280 -9.38 3.18 3.62
N ALA A 281 -8.59 3.52 4.63
CA ALA A 281 -9.05 4.36 5.75
C ALA A 281 -9.59 5.71 5.22
N GLY A 282 -10.73 6.14 5.76
CA GLY A 282 -11.46 7.33 5.31
C GLY A 282 -12.29 7.17 4.03
N CYS A 283 -12.26 6.03 3.35
CA CYS A 283 -13.25 5.72 2.30
C CYS A 283 -14.60 5.32 2.94
N ARG A 284 -15.72 5.71 2.32
CA ARG A 284 -17.08 5.52 2.89
C ARG A 284 -18.09 4.83 1.96
N TYR A 285 -17.74 4.55 0.71
CA TYR A 285 -18.66 3.95 -0.24
C TYR A 285 -17.92 3.26 -1.39
N ALA A 286 -18.66 2.46 -2.16
CA ALA A 286 -18.28 1.99 -3.48
C ALA A 286 -19.37 2.37 -4.50
N LEU A 287 -19.00 2.54 -5.76
CA LEU A 287 -19.84 3.04 -6.82
C LEU A 287 -19.89 2.06 -8.00
N SER A 288 -21.01 2.08 -8.71
CA SER A 288 -21.14 1.42 -10.01
C SER A 288 -22.06 2.21 -10.93
N GLY A 289 -21.68 2.31 -12.21
CA GLY A 289 -22.47 2.98 -13.23
C GLY A 289 -22.58 4.50 -13.07
N GLY A 290 -21.60 5.13 -12.41
CA GLY A 290 -21.59 6.56 -12.22
C GLY A 290 -20.59 7.03 -11.17
N GLU A 291 -20.63 8.33 -10.93
CA GLU A 291 -19.80 8.99 -9.94
C GLU A 291 -20.58 9.96 -9.04
N VAL A 292 -20.13 10.14 -7.79
CA VAL A 292 -20.74 11.08 -6.84
C VAL A 292 -20.12 12.49 -6.94
N PHE A 293 -20.94 13.54 -6.96
CA PHE A 293 -20.46 14.92 -7.15
C PHE A 293 -21.36 16.00 -6.54
N ASN A 294 -20.81 17.20 -6.34
CA ASN A 294 -21.53 18.34 -5.76
C ASN A 294 -21.95 19.33 -6.85
N PHE A 295 -23.14 19.93 -6.70
CA PHE A 295 -23.66 20.94 -7.63
C PHE A 295 -23.15 22.37 -7.35
N GLY A 296 -22.32 22.56 -6.32
CA GLY A 296 -21.75 23.85 -5.91
C GLY A 296 -22.73 24.73 -5.12
N ASN A 297 -23.96 24.26 -4.93
CA ASN A 297 -25.00 24.88 -4.11
C ASN A 297 -25.23 24.11 -2.79
N GLY A 298 -24.34 23.17 -2.45
CA GLY A 298 -24.45 22.30 -1.28
C GLY A 298 -25.34 21.08 -1.47
N LEU A 299 -25.88 20.86 -2.67
CA LEU A 299 -26.54 19.60 -3.04
C LEU A 299 -25.55 18.68 -3.74
N SER A 300 -25.79 17.38 -3.69
CA SER A 300 -24.99 16.40 -4.43
C SER A 300 -25.83 15.46 -5.28
N GLY A 301 -25.23 15.02 -6.38
CA GLY A 301 -25.71 13.94 -7.24
C GLY A 301 -25.10 12.62 -6.80
N THR A 302 -25.95 11.60 -6.67
CA THR A 302 -25.55 10.22 -6.39
C THR A 302 -25.61 9.38 -7.67
N PRO A 303 -24.66 8.46 -7.89
CA PRO A 303 -24.60 7.64 -9.09
C PRO A 303 -25.65 6.53 -9.15
N THR A 304 -25.71 5.81 -10.27
CA THR A 304 -26.68 4.75 -10.57
C THR A 304 -26.68 3.60 -9.54
N ALA A 305 -25.55 3.29 -8.90
CA ALA A 305 -25.51 2.48 -7.69
C ALA A 305 -24.49 3.06 -6.69
N PHE A 306 -24.99 3.42 -5.51
CA PHE A 306 -24.19 3.90 -4.38
C PHE A 306 -24.25 2.86 -3.27
N VAL A 307 -23.12 2.23 -2.96
CA VAL A 307 -23.02 1.17 -1.94
C VAL A 307 -22.29 1.74 -0.72
N PRO A 308 -22.99 2.09 0.36
CA PRO A 308 -22.34 2.63 1.54
C PRO A 308 -21.52 1.55 2.28
N ARG A 309 -20.42 1.99 2.89
CA ARG A 309 -19.57 1.17 3.76
C ARG A 309 -20.23 0.99 5.13
N ALA A 310 -20.27 -0.24 5.59
CA ALA A 310 -20.59 -0.59 6.97
C ALA A 310 -19.35 -0.38 7.86
N PRO A 311 -19.50 -0.29 9.19
CA PRO A 311 -18.35 -0.31 10.09
C PRO A 311 -17.44 -1.51 9.80
N ASP A 312 -16.13 -1.30 9.93
CA ASP A 312 -15.14 -2.33 9.69
C ASP A 312 -15.28 -3.47 10.71
N GLU A 313 -15.05 -4.70 10.26
CA GLU A 313 -14.94 -5.87 11.12
C GLU A 313 -13.48 -6.06 11.53
N GLU A 314 -13.10 -5.32 12.58
CA GLU A 314 -11.77 -5.37 13.20
C GLU A 314 -11.45 -6.77 13.75
N ALA A 315 -10.17 -7.13 13.73
CA ALA A 315 -9.70 -8.34 14.40
C ALA A 315 -9.63 -8.13 15.92
N ARG A 316 -9.81 -9.21 16.68
CA ARG A 316 -9.68 -9.22 18.13
C ARG A 316 -8.27 -8.83 18.59
N ASP A 317 -8.16 -8.28 19.79
CA ASP A 317 -6.87 -7.92 20.37
C ASP A 317 -5.97 -9.11 20.72
N GLN A 318 -6.56 -10.24 21.13
CA GLN A 318 -5.88 -11.37 21.74
C GLN A 318 -5.58 -12.51 20.76
N GLY A 319 -4.66 -13.41 21.13
CA GLY A 319 -4.32 -14.58 20.32
C GLY A 319 -3.11 -14.36 19.41
N GLN A 320 -2.45 -13.21 19.50
CA GLN A 320 -1.27 -12.89 18.71
C GLN A 320 0.01 -13.14 19.51
N TYR A 321 0.83 -14.09 19.05
CA TYR A 321 2.06 -14.49 19.74
C TYR A 321 3.07 -15.10 18.77
N GLY A 322 4.32 -15.19 19.20
CA GLY A 322 5.36 -15.81 18.40
C GLY A 322 6.57 -16.27 19.20
N PHE A 323 7.35 -17.14 18.57
CA PHE A 323 8.60 -17.68 19.08
C PHE A 323 9.67 -17.61 18.01
N ALA A 324 10.89 -17.31 18.42
CA ALA A 324 12.07 -17.41 17.58
C ALA A 324 13.16 -18.23 18.28
N LEU A 325 13.87 -19.06 17.51
CA LEU A 325 15.08 -19.72 17.96
C LEU A 325 16.20 -19.35 16.99
N ARG A 326 17.22 -18.67 17.49
CA ARG A 326 18.42 -18.27 16.74
C ARG A 326 19.60 -19.13 17.14
N TYR A 327 20.40 -19.54 16.18
CA TYR A 327 21.63 -20.31 16.37
C TYR A 327 22.77 -19.63 15.64
N TYR A 328 23.82 -19.25 16.38
CA TYR A 328 25.05 -18.72 15.80
C TYR A 328 26.06 -19.85 15.57
N ALA A 329 26.13 -20.30 14.32
CA ALA A 329 27.05 -21.32 13.83
C ALA A 329 28.42 -20.71 13.54
N ASP A 330 29.26 -20.61 14.57
CA ASP A 330 30.65 -20.17 14.48
C ASP A 330 31.51 -21.03 13.53
N TRP A 331 31.14 -22.31 13.36
CA TRP A 331 31.80 -23.27 12.47
C TRP A 331 31.47 -23.08 10.98
N LEU A 332 30.47 -22.29 10.62
CA LEU A 332 30.02 -22.09 9.25
C LEU A 332 30.36 -20.68 8.75
N ASN A 333 31.18 -20.57 7.70
CA ASN A 333 31.57 -19.31 7.06
C ASN A 333 32.07 -18.20 8.01
N HIS A 334 32.84 -18.57 9.04
CA HIS A 334 33.35 -17.64 10.06
C HIS A 334 32.26 -16.94 10.90
N GLY A 335 31.06 -17.52 10.96
CA GLY A 335 29.91 -16.98 11.67
C GLY A 335 28.69 -16.92 10.75
N THR A 336 27.77 -17.87 10.91
CA THR A 336 26.46 -17.86 10.24
C THR A 336 25.36 -17.86 11.28
N GLU A 337 24.42 -16.94 11.18
CA GLU A 337 23.19 -16.98 11.96
C GLU A 337 22.14 -17.82 11.20
N LEU A 338 21.52 -18.76 11.90
CA LEU A 338 20.40 -19.56 11.43
C LEU A 338 19.24 -19.37 12.40
N SER A 339 18.05 -19.07 11.89
CA SER A 339 16.90 -18.76 12.74
C SER A 339 15.65 -19.47 12.28
N GLY A 340 14.84 -19.92 13.22
CA GLY A 340 13.51 -20.51 13.00
C GLY A 340 12.44 -19.74 13.76
N TYR A 341 11.27 -19.60 13.16
CA TYR A 341 10.18 -18.76 13.65
C TYR A 341 8.84 -19.49 13.63
N PHE A 342 8.01 -19.20 14.62
CA PHE A 342 6.58 -19.47 14.59
C PHE A 342 5.83 -18.21 15.03
N VAL A 343 4.80 -17.80 14.31
CA VAL A 343 3.88 -16.75 14.74
C VAL A 343 2.44 -17.15 14.48
N ASN A 344 1.54 -16.79 15.39
CA ASN A 344 0.11 -16.67 15.13
C ASN A 344 -0.25 -15.20 15.19
N PHE A 345 -0.85 -14.64 14.14
CA PHE A 345 -1.20 -13.24 14.05
C PHE A 345 -2.58 -13.05 13.42
N HIS A 346 -3.08 -11.82 13.41
CA HIS A 346 -4.28 -11.46 12.65
C HIS A 346 -3.89 -10.50 11.54
N SER A 347 -4.62 -10.51 10.44
CA SER A 347 -4.31 -9.66 9.30
C SER A 347 -4.15 -8.22 9.74
N LYS A 348 -3.08 -7.59 9.26
CA LYS A 348 -2.83 -6.16 9.42
C LYS A 348 -3.35 -5.37 8.23
N LEU A 349 -3.70 -6.06 7.15
CA LEU A 349 -4.17 -5.45 5.91
C LEU A 349 -5.66 -5.76 5.70
N PRO A 350 -6.43 -4.79 5.18
CA PRO A 350 -7.86 -4.94 5.00
C PRO A 350 -8.21 -5.89 3.85
N PHE A 351 -9.28 -6.65 4.02
CA PHE A 351 -9.94 -7.42 2.96
C PHE A 351 -11.31 -6.82 2.68
N GLY A 352 -11.55 -6.44 1.43
CA GLY A 352 -12.82 -5.84 1.01
C GLY A 352 -13.83 -6.91 0.58
N THR A 353 -15.08 -6.78 1.01
CA THR A 353 -16.19 -7.61 0.56
C THR A 353 -17.52 -6.87 0.62
N THR A 354 -18.62 -7.53 0.28
CA THR A 354 -19.95 -6.96 0.36
C THR A 354 -20.95 -7.93 0.99
N THR A 355 -22.06 -7.40 1.49
CA THR A 355 -23.20 -8.23 1.86
C THR A 355 -23.91 -8.77 0.63
N ALA A 356 -24.41 -9.99 0.70
CA ALA A 356 -25.27 -10.58 -0.33
C ALA A 356 -26.58 -9.81 -0.44
N THR A 357 -27.02 -9.54 -1.66
CA THR A 357 -28.24 -8.75 -1.94
C THR A 357 -29.43 -9.63 -2.30
N MET A 358 -30.62 -9.04 -2.29
CA MET A 358 -31.86 -9.65 -2.80
C MET A 358 -32.54 -8.81 -3.87
N PRO A 359 -33.30 -9.45 -4.76
CA PRO A 359 -34.18 -8.76 -5.68
C PRO A 359 -35.16 -7.84 -4.92
N THR A 360 -35.34 -6.63 -5.43
CA THR A 360 -36.34 -5.67 -4.97
C THR A 360 -37.58 -5.69 -5.88
N GLY A 361 -38.62 -4.92 -5.55
CA GLY A 361 -39.83 -4.88 -6.37
C GLY A 361 -39.59 -4.43 -7.82
N THR A 362 -38.58 -3.57 -8.04
CA THR A 362 -38.19 -3.08 -9.36
C THR A 362 -37.37 -4.10 -10.14
N THR A 363 -36.51 -4.88 -9.47
CA THR A 363 -35.73 -5.93 -10.16
C THR A 363 -36.62 -7.06 -10.66
N ALA A 364 -37.68 -7.42 -9.94
CA ALA A 364 -38.63 -8.44 -10.37
C ALA A 364 -39.30 -8.12 -11.73
N VAL A 365 -39.50 -6.83 -12.03
CA VAL A 365 -40.04 -6.39 -13.33
C VAL A 365 -39.01 -6.57 -14.44
N LEU A 366 -37.75 -6.20 -14.19
CA LEU A 366 -36.65 -6.38 -15.16
C LEU A 366 -36.35 -7.87 -15.42
N GLN A 367 -36.51 -8.73 -14.41
CA GLN A 367 -36.37 -10.19 -14.53
C GLN A 367 -37.41 -10.83 -15.47
N VAL A 368 -38.53 -10.17 -15.77
CA VAL A 368 -39.47 -10.66 -16.81
C VAL A 368 -38.81 -10.66 -18.19
N PHE A 369 -37.97 -9.66 -18.46
CA PHE A 369 -37.20 -9.56 -19.69
C PHE A 369 -35.91 -10.39 -19.61
N CYS A 370 -35.21 -10.36 -18.47
CA CYS A 370 -34.02 -11.17 -18.20
C CYS A 370 -34.38 -12.39 -17.33
N ASN A 371 -35.04 -13.40 -17.93
CA ASN A 371 -35.68 -14.50 -17.18
C ASN A 371 -34.68 -15.46 -16.49
N PRO A 372 -34.63 -15.50 -15.14
CA PRO A 372 -33.70 -16.37 -14.40
C PRO A 372 -33.98 -17.87 -14.53
N ASN A 373 -35.20 -18.26 -14.94
CA ASN A 373 -35.56 -19.67 -15.10
C ASN A 373 -34.96 -20.35 -16.34
N VAL A 374 -34.22 -19.61 -17.16
CA VAL A 374 -33.57 -20.13 -18.37
C VAL A 374 -32.06 -20.17 -18.11
N PRO A 375 -31.43 -21.36 -18.04
CA PRO A 375 -29.99 -21.47 -17.86
C PRO A 375 -29.22 -20.68 -18.93
N GLY A 376 -28.23 -19.90 -18.52
CA GLY A 376 -27.44 -19.04 -19.41
C GLY A 376 -28.15 -17.77 -19.88
N SER A 377 -29.29 -17.40 -19.28
CA SER A 377 -30.05 -16.21 -19.69
C SER A 377 -29.24 -14.92 -19.59
N LEU A 378 -28.35 -14.78 -18.60
CA LEU A 378 -27.52 -13.59 -18.40
C LEU A 378 -26.62 -13.26 -19.60
N SER A 379 -26.10 -14.29 -20.26
CA SER A 379 -25.33 -14.16 -21.50
C SER A 379 -26.21 -13.92 -22.73
N GLY A 380 -27.52 -14.13 -22.58
CA GLY A 380 -28.49 -14.02 -23.67
C GLY A 380 -28.83 -12.58 -24.04
N PRO A 381 -29.26 -12.33 -25.30
CA PRO A 381 -29.65 -11.00 -25.77
C PRO A 381 -30.71 -10.32 -24.92
N SER A 382 -31.55 -11.10 -24.23
CA SER A 382 -32.60 -10.58 -23.34
C SER A 382 -32.04 -9.83 -22.13
N CYS A 383 -30.91 -10.27 -21.59
CA CYS A 383 -30.25 -9.64 -20.43
C CYS A 383 -29.23 -8.57 -20.85
N THR A 384 -28.58 -8.76 -22.00
CA THR A 384 -27.56 -7.83 -22.52
C THR A 384 -28.14 -6.67 -23.34
N SER A 385 -29.43 -6.74 -23.70
CA SER A 385 -30.13 -5.62 -24.35
C SER A 385 -30.30 -4.42 -23.42
N ALA A 386 -30.30 -3.23 -24.01
CA ALA A 386 -30.54 -1.98 -23.30
C ALA A 386 -31.97 -1.90 -22.73
N VAL A 387 -32.08 -1.43 -21.49
CA VAL A 387 -33.35 -1.04 -20.86
C VAL A 387 -33.80 0.29 -21.49
N PRO A 388 -35.01 0.37 -22.06
CA PRO A 388 -35.50 1.61 -22.67
C PRO A 388 -35.54 2.77 -21.67
N GLY A 389 -34.86 3.87 -21.99
CA GLY A 389 -34.87 5.10 -21.20
C GLY A 389 -33.96 5.10 -19.97
N LEU A 390 -33.19 4.02 -19.74
CA LEU A 390 -32.18 3.98 -18.68
C LEU A 390 -30.78 4.14 -19.28
N THR A 391 -30.05 5.12 -18.76
CA THR A 391 -28.65 5.37 -19.11
C THR A 391 -27.80 5.56 -17.87
N ASP A 392 -26.51 5.23 -17.98
CA ASP A 392 -25.52 5.59 -16.95
C ASP A 392 -25.21 7.10 -17.00
N ASP A 393 -24.35 7.56 -16.09
CA ASP A 393 -23.95 8.98 -16.00
C ASP A 393 -23.24 9.48 -17.27
N ALA A 394 -22.72 8.57 -18.10
CA ALA A 394 -22.13 8.88 -19.40
C ALA A 394 -23.17 8.89 -20.55
N GLY A 395 -24.46 8.77 -20.24
CA GLY A 395 -25.55 8.72 -21.20
C GLY A 395 -25.57 7.44 -22.03
N ARG A 396 -24.88 6.38 -21.58
CA ARG A 396 -24.78 5.11 -22.31
C ARG A 396 -25.93 4.20 -21.89
N PRO A 397 -26.48 3.39 -22.81
CA PRO A 397 -27.57 2.48 -22.47
C PRO A 397 -27.14 1.46 -21.41
N VAL A 398 -27.96 1.29 -20.37
CA VAL A 398 -27.78 0.27 -19.32
C VAL A 398 -28.51 -1.00 -19.74
N SER A 399 -27.87 -2.16 -19.65
CA SER A 399 -28.50 -3.45 -19.97
C SER A 399 -29.49 -3.90 -18.88
N TYR A 400 -30.40 -4.84 -19.20
CA TYR A 400 -31.31 -5.40 -18.20
C TYR A 400 -30.57 -6.05 -17.03
N GLY A 401 -29.49 -6.79 -17.32
CA GLY A 401 -28.61 -7.36 -16.29
C GLY A 401 -28.09 -6.26 -15.38
N GLN A 402 -27.32 -5.30 -15.91
CA GLN A 402 -26.78 -4.18 -15.13
C GLN A 402 -27.84 -3.42 -14.33
N GLY A 403 -29.01 -3.15 -14.93
CA GLY A 403 -30.10 -2.46 -14.25
C GLY A 403 -30.66 -3.24 -13.06
N ILE A 404 -30.77 -4.57 -13.15
CA ILE A 404 -31.18 -5.43 -12.03
C ILE A 404 -30.19 -5.29 -10.87
N PHE A 405 -28.90 -5.40 -11.14
CA PHE A 405 -27.89 -5.38 -10.08
C PHE A 405 -27.64 -4.00 -9.50
N ALA A 406 -27.62 -2.95 -10.33
CA ALA A 406 -27.47 -1.58 -9.84
C ALA A 406 -28.59 -1.19 -8.87
N GLN A 407 -29.84 -1.57 -9.20
CA GLN A 407 -31.00 -1.31 -8.33
C GLN A 407 -30.94 -2.11 -7.02
N ALA A 408 -30.66 -3.41 -7.08
CA ALA A 408 -30.52 -4.22 -5.87
C ALA A 408 -29.35 -3.74 -4.99
N ALA A 409 -28.22 -3.39 -5.62
CA ALA A 409 -27.03 -2.93 -4.92
C ALA A 409 -27.27 -1.61 -4.19
N GLY A 410 -27.90 -0.64 -4.85
CA GLY A 410 -28.22 0.66 -4.25
C GLY A 410 -29.20 0.57 -3.07
N ASP A 411 -30.13 -0.39 -3.09
CA ASP A 411 -31.16 -0.50 -2.06
C ASP A 411 -30.68 -1.23 -0.79
N ASN A 412 -29.96 -2.34 -0.94
CA ASN A 412 -29.70 -3.24 0.19
C ASN A 412 -28.28 -3.81 0.31
N LYS A 413 -27.31 -3.34 -0.51
CA LYS A 413 -25.91 -3.75 -0.38
C LYS A 413 -25.14 -2.88 0.59
N ARG A 414 -24.14 -3.48 1.24
CA ARG A 414 -23.15 -2.79 2.06
C ARG A 414 -21.75 -3.28 1.68
N LEU A 415 -20.81 -2.34 1.61
CA LEU A 415 -19.38 -2.64 1.56
C LEU A 415 -18.91 -2.95 2.98
N VAL A 416 -18.14 -4.02 3.15
CA VAL A 416 -17.61 -4.47 4.44
C VAL A 416 -16.10 -4.66 4.28
N VAL A 417 -15.34 -4.16 5.23
CA VAL A 417 -13.89 -4.40 5.32
C VAL A 417 -13.63 -5.30 6.52
N GLN A 418 -12.85 -6.35 6.32
CA GLN A 418 -12.59 -7.39 7.33
C GLN A 418 -11.10 -7.63 7.52
N TYR A 419 -10.73 -8.07 8.72
CA TYR A 419 -9.36 -8.46 9.06
C TYR A 419 -9.32 -9.92 9.53
N PRO A 420 -9.04 -10.89 8.64
CA PRO A 420 -9.00 -12.31 9.00
C PRO A 420 -8.06 -12.60 10.17
N GLU A 421 -8.54 -13.38 11.14
CA GLU A 421 -7.82 -13.74 12.36
C GLU A 421 -7.04 -15.05 12.23
N ASP A 422 -6.26 -15.42 13.25
CA ASP A 422 -5.58 -16.73 13.37
C ASP A 422 -4.86 -17.18 12.09
N ILE A 423 -3.86 -16.41 11.69
CA ILE A 423 -2.95 -16.74 10.58
C ILE A 423 -1.66 -17.29 11.18
N GLU A 424 -1.35 -18.54 10.86
CA GLU A 424 -0.13 -19.20 11.32
C GLU A 424 1.00 -19.02 10.29
N MET A 425 2.23 -18.79 10.75
CA MET A 425 3.41 -18.76 9.89
C MET A 425 4.59 -19.49 10.53
N PHE A 426 5.23 -20.32 9.72
CA PHE A 426 6.49 -20.99 10.03
C PHE A 426 7.59 -20.36 9.18
N GLY A 427 8.58 -19.77 9.84
CA GLY A 427 9.66 -19.05 9.19
C GLY A 427 11.01 -19.70 9.39
N ALA A 428 11.91 -19.49 8.43
CA ALA A 428 13.33 -19.74 8.61
C ALA A 428 14.14 -18.63 7.95
N SER A 429 15.26 -18.23 8.55
CA SER A 429 16.20 -17.30 7.93
C SER A 429 17.64 -17.70 8.18
N PHE A 430 18.53 -17.16 7.36
CA PHE A 430 19.97 -17.23 7.56
C PHE A 430 20.63 -15.90 7.21
N ASN A 431 21.77 -15.64 7.85
CA ASN A 431 22.66 -14.53 7.53
C ASN A 431 24.11 -15.00 7.64
N THR A 432 24.88 -14.84 6.56
CA THR A 432 26.28 -15.26 6.45
C THR A 432 27.07 -14.24 5.65
N THR A 433 28.40 -14.30 5.75
CA THR A 433 29.29 -13.59 4.81
C THR A 433 29.83 -14.56 3.75
N ILE A 434 29.87 -14.12 2.49
CA ILE A 434 30.43 -14.87 1.35
C ILE A 434 31.44 -13.99 0.59
N PRO A 435 32.53 -14.57 0.05
CA PRO A 435 33.54 -13.83 -0.71
C PRO A 435 33.19 -13.81 -2.21
N VAL A 436 32.05 -13.22 -2.60
CA VAL A 436 31.60 -13.20 -4.01
C VAL A 436 31.78 -11.84 -4.69
N ILE A 437 31.47 -10.74 -4.01
CA ILE A 437 31.66 -9.37 -4.52
C ILE A 437 32.51 -8.57 -3.52
N GLY A 438 33.78 -8.32 -3.89
CA GLY A 438 34.77 -7.71 -2.99
C GLY A 438 35.31 -8.69 -1.93
N ASP A 439 35.90 -8.14 -0.87
CA ASP A 439 36.55 -8.93 0.20
C ASP A 439 35.54 -9.56 1.19
N ALA A 440 34.31 -9.05 1.27
CA ALA A 440 33.21 -9.58 2.06
C ALA A 440 31.84 -9.08 1.56
N THR A 441 30.96 -9.99 1.14
CA THR A 441 29.55 -9.72 0.83
C THR A 441 28.67 -10.37 1.89
N ALA A 442 27.80 -9.62 2.55
CA ALA A 442 26.75 -10.23 3.37
C ALA A 442 25.71 -10.89 2.45
N LEU A 443 25.32 -12.12 2.76
CA LEU A 443 24.27 -12.88 2.11
C LEU A 443 23.27 -13.32 3.17
N SER A 444 22.02 -12.91 3.00
CA SER A 444 20.94 -13.33 3.87
C SER A 444 19.76 -13.80 3.06
N GLY A 445 18.92 -14.64 3.66
CA GLY A 445 17.70 -15.08 3.04
C GLY A 445 16.69 -15.56 4.06
N GLU A 446 15.43 -15.58 3.68
CA GLU A 446 14.33 -16.03 4.51
C GLU A 446 13.26 -16.74 3.69
N LEU A 447 12.51 -17.60 4.38
CA LEU A 447 11.38 -18.35 3.87
C LEU A 447 10.26 -18.31 4.92
N ALA A 448 9.04 -18.02 4.49
CA ALA A 448 7.85 -17.99 5.33
C ALA A 448 6.77 -18.87 4.68
N TYR A 449 6.40 -19.94 5.37
CA TYR A 449 5.32 -20.85 4.98
C TYR A 449 4.08 -20.57 5.84
N TYR A 450 2.94 -20.51 5.17
CA TYR A 450 1.63 -20.29 5.76
C TYR A 450 0.72 -21.45 5.35
N PRO A 451 0.15 -22.23 6.27
CA PRO A 451 -0.74 -23.34 5.93
C PRO A 451 -2.17 -22.88 5.57
N ASP A 452 -2.59 -21.67 5.95
CA ASP A 452 -3.98 -21.23 5.81
C ASP A 452 -4.10 -19.72 5.53
N MET A 453 -3.21 -19.20 4.71
CA MET A 453 -3.11 -17.78 4.41
C MET A 453 -4.35 -17.25 3.68
N PRO A 454 -5.03 -16.20 4.19
CA PRO A 454 -6.15 -15.59 3.49
C PRO A 454 -5.66 -14.73 2.32
N PHE A 455 -6.28 -14.90 1.15
CA PHE A 455 -6.08 -14.05 -0.02
C PHE A 455 -7.39 -13.46 -0.52
N GLN A 456 -7.34 -12.21 -0.98
CA GLN A 456 -8.48 -11.44 -1.45
C GLN A 456 -9.08 -12.12 -2.69
N VAL A 457 -10.39 -12.36 -2.67
CA VAL A 457 -11.16 -12.79 -3.83
C VAL A 457 -11.46 -11.59 -4.71
N ASP A 458 -11.43 -11.78 -6.03
CA ASP A 458 -11.76 -10.72 -6.99
C ASP A 458 -13.17 -10.14 -6.75
N SER A 459 -13.33 -8.83 -6.99
CA SER A 459 -14.59 -8.13 -6.75
C SER A 459 -15.74 -8.67 -7.61
N THR A 460 -15.49 -9.03 -8.88
CA THR A 460 -16.54 -9.58 -9.78
C THR A 460 -16.96 -10.99 -9.39
N GLU A 461 -16.03 -11.76 -8.81
CA GLU A 461 -16.32 -13.06 -8.20
C GLU A 461 -17.16 -12.90 -6.94
N ILE A 462 -16.82 -11.97 -6.03
CA ILE A 462 -17.60 -11.71 -4.81
C ILE A 462 -19.05 -11.37 -5.16
N VAL A 463 -19.27 -10.42 -6.08
CA VAL A 463 -20.63 -10.03 -6.46
C VAL A 463 -21.36 -11.10 -7.27
N GLY A 464 -20.65 -12.11 -7.80
CA GLY A 464 -21.25 -13.29 -8.43
C GLY A 464 -22.22 -14.05 -7.52
N ALA A 465 -22.04 -14.00 -6.20
CA ALA A 465 -22.98 -14.60 -5.24
C ALA A 465 -24.39 -13.98 -5.33
N ASP A 466 -24.50 -12.70 -5.72
CA ASP A 466 -25.79 -12.04 -5.92
C ASP A 466 -26.51 -12.56 -7.16
N ILE A 467 -25.76 -12.91 -8.22
CA ILE A 467 -26.34 -13.51 -9.43
C ILE A 467 -27.10 -14.80 -9.05
N GLU A 468 -26.48 -15.65 -8.24
CA GLU A 468 -27.09 -16.90 -7.79
C GLU A 468 -28.31 -16.65 -6.89
N ASN A 469 -28.22 -15.67 -5.97
CA ASN A 469 -29.35 -15.26 -5.13
C ASN A 469 -30.54 -14.72 -5.93
N PHE A 470 -30.30 -14.21 -7.14
CA PHE A 470 -31.37 -13.73 -8.02
C PHE A 470 -32.00 -14.87 -8.85
N GLY A 471 -31.53 -16.10 -8.68
CA GLY A 471 -32.06 -17.31 -9.29
C GLY A 471 -31.47 -17.66 -10.65
N TYR A 472 -30.42 -16.97 -11.09
CA TYR A 472 -29.74 -17.27 -12.36
C TYR A 472 -28.82 -18.48 -12.20
N THR A 473 -28.75 -19.30 -13.24
CA THR A 473 -27.82 -20.44 -13.32
C THR A 473 -27.01 -20.39 -14.62
N PRO A 474 -25.71 -20.75 -14.61
CA PRO A 474 -24.89 -20.79 -15.81
C PRO A 474 -25.50 -21.68 -16.91
N GLY A 475 -25.28 -21.30 -18.16
CA GLY A 475 -25.65 -22.12 -19.32
C GLY A 475 -24.76 -23.36 -19.45
N PRO A 476 -25.15 -24.34 -20.28
CA PRO A 476 -24.31 -25.51 -20.54
C PRO A 476 -22.92 -25.11 -21.08
N GLY A 477 -21.87 -25.43 -20.32
CA GLY A 477 -20.48 -25.13 -20.68
C GLY A 477 -19.99 -23.74 -20.30
N GLU A 478 -20.84 -22.91 -19.66
CA GLU A 478 -20.40 -21.65 -19.07
C GLU A 478 -19.73 -21.89 -17.69
N PRO A 479 -18.70 -21.11 -17.32
CA PRO A 479 -18.14 -21.13 -15.97
C PRO A 479 -19.15 -20.71 -14.90
N ASP A 480 -18.93 -21.10 -13.65
CA ASP A 480 -19.77 -20.68 -12.53
C ASP A 480 -19.70 -19.16 -12.31
N TYR A 481 -20.83 -18.58 -11.87
CA TYR A 481 -20.92 -17.16 -11.49
C TYR A 481 -20.18 -16.87 -10.19
N TYR A 482 -20.24 -17.80 -9.25
CA TYR A 482 -19.54 -17.75 -7.96
C TYR A 482 -19.01 -19.15 -7.62
N ASN A 483 -17.72 -19.24 -7.31
CA ASN A 483 -17.05 -20.46 -6.89
C ASN A 483 -16.90 -20.47 -5.37
N GLY A 484 -18.04 -20.53 -4.67
CA GLY A 484 -18.12 -20.58 -3.21
C GLY A 484 -19.42 -21.23 -2.73
N ALA A 485 -19.59 -21.31 -1.41
CA ALA A 485 -20.84 -21.82 -0.84
C ALA A 485 -21.96 -20.76 -0.96
N PRO A 486 -23.22 -21.15 -1.23
CA PRO A 486 -24.33 -20.19 -1.33
C PRO A 486 -24.43 -19.29 -0.09
N VAL A 487 -24.54 -17.97 -0.32
CA VAL A 487 -24.57 -16.97 0.74
C VAL A 487 -25.99 -16.45 0.92
N THR A 488 -26.50 -16.54 2.15
CA THR A 488 -27.84 -16.03 2.45
C THR A 488 -27.87 -14.50 2.33
N PRO A 489 -28.86 -13.91 1.65
CA PRO A 489 -29.04 -12.47 1.58
C PRO A 489 -28.95 -11.72 2.91
N GLY A 490 -28.32 -10.56 2.89
CA GLY A 490 -28.00 -9.75 4.07
C GLY A 490 -26.78 -10.24 4.85
N SER A 491 -26.30 -11.46 4.61
CA SER A 491 -25.05 -11.96 5.20
C SER A 491 -23.85 -11.47 4.41
N VAL A 492 -22.69 -11.39 5.07
CA VAL A 492 -21.42 -11.03 4.43
C VAL A 492 -20.99 -12.15 3.48
N ILE A 493 -20.65 -11.80 2.23
CA ILE A 493 -20.05 -12.74 1.27
C ILE A 493 -18.59 -12.95 1.68
N PRO A 494 -18.08 -14.20 1.73
CA PRO A 494 -16.66 -14.43 2.01
C PRO A 494 -15.74 -13.68 1.03
N GLY A 495 -15.02 -12.67 1.53
CA GLY A 495 -14.11 -11.83 0.74
C GLY A 495 -12.70 -12.41 0.56
N SER A 496 -12.38 -13.48 1.28
CA SER A 496 -11.07 -14.13 1.22
C SER A 496 -11.18 -15.64 1.15
N ARG A 497 -10.13 -16.27 0.62
CA ARG A 497 -9.94 -17.73 0.62
C ARG A 497 -8.62 -18.08 1.28
N ARG A 498 -8.65 -19.06 2.18
CA ARG A 498 -7.46 -19.57 2.86
C ARG A 498 -6.82 -20.68 2.05
N MET A 499 -5.51 -20.63 1.92
CA MET A 499 -4.71 -21.67 1.25
C MET A 499 -3.26 -21.66 1.70
N ASP A 500 -2.56 -22.74 1.38
CA ASP A 500 -1.11 -22.83 1.54
C ASP A 500 -0.41 -21.71 0.74
N ALA A 501 0.57 -21.07 1.36
CA ALA A 501 1.41 -20.08 0.72
C ALA A 501 2.87 -20.21 1.16
N LEU A 502 3.78 -19.97 0.24
CA LEU A 502 5.21 -19.91 0.50
C LEU A 502 5.80 -18.63 -0.08
N HIS A 503 6.33 -17.78 0.78
CA HIS A 503 7.07 -16.58 0.40
C HIS A 503 8.54 -16.78 0.74
N GLY A 504 9.42 -16.40 -0.17
CA GLY A 504 10.85 -16.54 0.09
C GLY A 504 11.66 -15.50 -0.64
N GLN A 505 12.82 -15.20 -0.09
CA GLN A 505 13.73 -14.23 -0.69
C GLN A 505 15.17 -14.42 -0.22
N ILE A 506 16.07 -13.87 -1.03
CA ILE A 506 17.49 -13.82 -0.77
C ILE A 506 17.99 -12.43 -1.14
N TYR A 507 18.94 -11.89 -0.38
CA TYR A 507 19.60 -10.65 -0.74
C TYR A 507 21.08 -10.67 -0.43
N THR A 508 21.82 -9.85 -1.17
CA THR A 508 23.22 -9.55 -0.91
C THR A 508 23.38 -8.09 -0.50
N LEU A 509 24.35 -7.81 0.37
CA LEU A 509 24.81 -6.46 0.68
C LEU A 509 26.34 -6.43 0.59
N SER A 510 26.85 -5.67 -0.37
CA SER A 510 28.28 -5.55 -0.67
C SER A 510 28.74 -4.12 -0.45
N THR A 511 29.89 -3.94 0.18
CA THR A 511 30.56 -2.65 0.35
C THR A 511 31.89 -2.68 -0.37
N LEU A 512 32.03 -1.89 -1.44
CA LEU A 512 33.19 -1.90 -2.31
C LEU A 512 34.00 -0.61 -2.14
N THR A 513 35.30 -0.75 -1.91
CA THR A 513 36.25 0.35 -1.69
C THR A 513 36.95 0.77 -2.98
N PRO A 514 37.81 1.82 -3.00
CA PRO A 514 38.47 2.28 -4.22
C PRO A 514 39.44 1.29 -4.86
N SER A 515 39.74 0.17 -4.18
CA SER A 515 40.45 -0.97 -4.76
C SER A 515 39.62 -1.70 -5.83
N ASP A 516 38.30 -1.57 -5.80
CA ASP A 516 37.41 -2.15 -6.81
C ASP A 516 37.47 -1.33 -8.12
N PRO A 517 37.56 -1.97 -9.30
CA PRO A 517 37.65 -1.27 -10.58
C PRO A 517 36.48 -0.33 -10.87
N ILE A 518 35.26 -0.66 -10.44
CA ILE A 518 34.07 0.17 -10.68
C ILE A 518 34.14 1.44 -9.85
N VAL A 519 34.50 1.30 -8.56
CA VAL A 519 34.62 2.43 -7.63
C VAL A 519 35.73 3.37 -8.10
N SER A 520 36.89 2.82 -8.45
CA SER A 520 38.01 3.61 -8.97
C SER A 520 37.68 4.29 -10.29
N ALA A 521 37.00 3.62 -11.22
CA ALA A 521 36.67 4.18 -12.54
C ALA A 521 35.66 5.34 -12.44
N LEU A 522 34.74 5.28 -11.47
CA LEU A 522 33.76 6.33 -11.19
C LEU A 522 34.28 7.40 -10.23
N GLY A 523 35.53 7.27 -9.75
CA GLY A 523 36.18 8.22 -8.85
C GLY A 523 35.53 8.32 -7.47
N GLY A 524 34.81 7.29 -7.03
CA GLY A 524 34.13 7.26 -5.74
C GLY A 524 34.99 6.68 -4.61
N ASN A 525 34.46 6.72 -3.39
CA ASN A 525 35.15 6.23 -2.20
C ASN A 525 34.55 4.94 -1.64
N LEU A 526 33.24 4.77 -1.76
CA LEU A 526 32.52 3.60 -1.27
C LEU A 526 31.31 3.36 -2.16
N LEU A 527 31.14 2.14 -2.67
CA LEU A 527 29.94 1.70 -3.36
C LEU A 527 29.21 0.67 -2.49
N ILE A 528 28.00 1.00 -2.08
CA ILE A 528 27.06 0.06 -1.47
C ILE A 528 26.20 -0.53 -2.58
N LEU A 529 26.20 -1.86 -2.68
CA LEU A 529 25.36 -2.60 -3.62
C LEU A 529 24.49 -3.58 -2.85
N VAL A 530 23.18 -3.48 -3.04
CA VAL A 530 22.19 -4.41 -2.51
C VAL A 530 21.42 -5.02 -3.67
N ALA A 531 21.26 -6.33 -3.69
CA ALA A 531 20.41 -7.03 -4.65
C ALA A 531 19.52 -8.02 -3.91
N ASN A 532 18.21 -7.96 -4.09
CA ASN A 532 17.22 -8.78 -3.40
C ASN A 532 16.30 -9.43 -4.43
N VAL A 533 16.20 -10.76 -4.40
CA VAL A 533 15.31 -11.55 -5.25
C VAL A 533 14.29 -12.23 -4.35
N GLY A 534 13.01 -12.16 -4.71
CA GLY A 534 11.92 -12.76 -3.94
C GLY A 534 10.87 -13.42 -4.82
N PHE A 535 10.08 -14.30 -4.21
CA PHE A 535 8.98 -15.02 -4.85
C PHE A 535 7.78 -15.22 -3.92
N GLN A 536 6.62 -15.46 -4.53
CA GLN A 536 5.45 -16.07 -3.90
C GLN A 536 5.06 -17.33 -4.68
N TYR A 537 4.81 -18.41 -3.95
CA TYR A 537 4.30 -19.67 -4.46
C TYR A 537 2.98 -20.03 -3.76
N LEU A 538 1.94 -20.25 -4.56
CA LEU A 538 0.57 -20.57 -4.17
C LEU A 538 0.14 -21.84 -4.93
N PRO A 539 0.31 -23.04 -4.36
CA PRO A 539 0.03 -24.29 -5.07
C PRO A 539 -1.42 -24.37 -5.60
N ASP A 540 -2.37 -23.78 -4.87
CA ASP A 540 -3.81 -23.85 -5.16
C ASP A 540 -4.37 -22.51 -5.67
N ALA A 541 -3.58 -21.64 -6.31
CA ALA A 541 -4.09 -20.38 -6.88
C ALA A 541 -5.12 -20.59 -8.00
N ASP A 542 -4.96 -21.65 -8.79
CA ASP A 542 -5.80 -21.92 -9.96
C ASP A 542 -7.27 -22.16 -9.58
N GLY A 543 -8.18 -21.51 -10.29
CA GLY A 543 -9.63 -21.63 -10.06
C GLY A 543 -10.16 -20.85 -8.84
N ASN A 544 -9.27 -20.29 -8.01
CA ASN A 544 -9.66 -19.52 -6.83
C ASN A 544 -9.98 -18.04 -7.08
N ARG A 545 -9.71 -17.55 -8.31
CA ARG A 545 -10.06 -16.18 -8.77
C ARG A 545 -9.60 -15.10 -7.79
N LEU A 546 -8.36 -15.23 -7.31
CA LEU A 546 -7.75 -14.28 -6.38
C LEU A 546 -7.44 -12.94 -7.08
N ALA A 547 -7.72 -11.85 -6.39
CA ALA A 547 -7.63 -10.51 -6.92
C ALA A 547 -6.19 -10.13 -7.28
N ILE A 548 -6.04 -9.46 -8.42
CA ILE A 548 -4.82 -8.79 -8.87
C ILE A 548 -5.22 -7.41 -9.43
N PRO A 549 -4.28 -6.48 -9.67
CA PRO A 549 -4.64 -5.20 -10.27
C PRO A 549 -5.44 -5.40 -11.56
N ARG A 550 -6.64 -4.79 -11.61
CA ARG A 550 -7.60 -4.87 -12.73
C ARG A 550 -8.08 -6.29 -13.07
N SER A 551 -8.18 -7.20 -12.09
CA SER A 551 -8.88 -8.49 -12.33
C SER A 551 -10.39 -8.31 -12.45
N GLY A 552 -10.97 -7.34 -11.72
CA GLY A 552 -12.41 -7.08 -11.70
C GLY A 552 -12.97 -6.38 -12.94
N GLU A 553 -12.15 -6.09 -13.95
CA GLU A 553 -12.60 -5.50 -15.23
C GLU A 553 -13.19 -6.56 -16.18
N SER A 554 -13.12 -7.85 -15.85
CA SER A 554 -13.71 -8.92 -16.63
C SER A 554 -13.98 -10.15 -15.77
N HIS A 555 -14.71 -11.12 -16.31
CA HIS A 555 -15.05 -12.36 -15.61
C HIS A 555 -15.10 -13.56 -16.58
N PRO A 556 -14.69 -14.78 -16.17
CA PRO A 556 -14.73 -15.98 -17.00
C PRO A 556 -16.12 -16.32 -17.55
N ASN A 557 -17.17 -16.10 -16.75
CA ASN A 557 -18.53 -16.20 -17.21
C ASN A 557 -18.95 -14.92 -17.98
N PRO A 558 -19.34 -15.02 -19.26
CA PRO A 558 -19.69 -13.86 -20.09
C PRO A 558 -20.93 -13.10 -19.60
N GLY A 559 -21.89 -13.78 -18.97
CA GLY A 559 -23.06 -13.15 -18.35
C GLY A 559 -22.70 -12.30 -17.14
N SER A 560 -21.86 -12.80 -16.23
CA SER A 560 -21.31 -11.99 -15.13
C SER A 560 -20.48 -10.82 -15.66
N ALA A 561 -19.68 -11.08 -16.69
CA ALA A 561 -18.81 -10.07 -17.27
C ALA A 561 -19.63 -8.94 -17.93
N ALA A 562 -20.69 -9.25 -18.68
CA ALA A 562 -21.63 -8.24 -19.21
C ALA A 562 -22.40 -7.47 -18.12
N THR A 563 -22.53 -8.08 -16.94
CA THR A 563 -23.28 -7.53 -15.81
C THR A 563 -22.44 -6.61 -14.94
N TYR A 564 -21.19 -6.98 -14.65
CA TYR A 564 -20.31 -6.31 -13.69
C TYR A 564 -18.97 -5.88 -14.29
N GLY A 565 -18.40 -6.71 -15.16
CA GLY A 565 -17.06 -6.57 -15.70
C GLY A 565 -17.04 -5.84 -17.04
N ASP A 566 -17.59 -4.62 -17.08
CA ASP A 566 -17.37 -3.61 -18.12
C ASP A 566 -18.39 -3.48 -19.29
N ASN A 567 -18.68 -2.22 -19.63
CA ASN A 567 -19.40 -1.75 -20.80
C ASN A 567 -18.84 -2.29 -22.13
N CYS A 568 -17.56 -2.64 -22.18
CA CYS A 568 -16.89 -3.15 -23.38
C CYS A 568 -17.42 -4.52 -23.85
N ILE A 569 -17.85 -5.37 -22.92
CA ILE A 569 -18.46 -6.68 -23.23
C ILE A 569 -19.84 -6.48 -23.83
N ARG A 570 -20.63 -5.54 -23.30
CA ARG A 570 -21.92 -5.11 -23.87
C ARG A 570 -21.77 -4.55 -25.29
N LEU A 571 -20.70 -3.81 -25.55
CA LEU A 571 -20.42 -3.27 -26.88
C LEU A 571 -19.85 -4.32 -27.86
N ASN A 572 -19.62 -5.56 -27.40
CA ASN A 572 -18.92 -6.60 -28.15
C ASN A 572 -17.54 -6.13 -28.66
N GLN A 573 -16.86 -5.34 -27.82
CA GLN A 573 -15.55 -4.72 -28.09
C GLN A 573 -14.45 -5.26 -27.17
N CYS A 574 -14.83 -6.04 -26.15
CA CYS A 574 -13.88 -6.63 -25.21
C CYS A 574 -12.96 -7.63 -25.90
N SER A 575 -11.65 -7.42 -25.77
CA SER A 575 -10.63 -8.39 -26.18
C SER A 575 -9.70 -8.81 -25.05
N ILE A 576 -10.01 -8.42 -23.80
CA ILE A 576 -9.22 -8.81 -22.64
C ILE A 576 -9.65 -10.20 -22.16
N THR A 577 -8.69 -10.99 -21.71
CA THR A 577 -8.95 -12.28 -21.06
C THR A 577 -8.93 -12.07 -19.54
N PRO A 578 -9.89 -12.62 -18.77
CA PRO A 578 -9.81 -12.63 -17.32
C PRO A 578 -8.48 -13.20 -16.84
N GLN A 579 -7.87 -12.58 -15.84
CA GLN A 579 -6.62 -13.02 -15.22
C GLN A 579 -6.71 -12.80 -13.72
N TYR A 580 -6.04 -13.68 -12.98
CA TYR A 580 -6.03 -13.72 -11.52
C TYR A 580 -4.61 -14.02 -11.04
N ALA A 581 -4.43 -14.12 -9.72
CA ALA A 581 -3.13 -14.50 -9.16
C ALA A 581 -2.63 -15.83 -9.74
N THR A 582 -1.33 -15.92 -9.98
CA THR A 582 -0.68 -17.12 -10.53
C THR A 582 -0.09 -17.97 -9.41
N SER A 583 0.07 -19.27 -9.68
CA SER A 583 0.65 -20.20 -8.69
C SER A 583 2.09 -19.88 -8.34
N PHE A 584 2.83 -19.17 -9.21
CA PHE A 584 4.17 -18.67 -8.91
C PHE A 584 4.31 -17.25 -9.45
N SER A 585 4.92 -16.37 -8.67
CA SER A 585 5.29 -15.02 -9.07
C SER A 585 6.64 -14.63 -8.45
N TRP A 586 7.46 -13.85 -9.16
CA TRP A 586 8.77 -13.45 -8.66
C TRP A 586 9.27 -12.13 -9.24
N GLY A 587 10.21 -11.51 -8.53
CA GLY A 587 10.81 -10.25 -8.90
C GLY A 587 12.13 -10.01 -8.18
N TYR A 588 12.78 -8.89 -8.53
CA TYR A 588 13.99 -8.45 -7.86
C TYR A 588 14.04 -6.94 -7.69
N ARG A 589 14.82 -6.53 -6.69
CA ARG A 589 15.12 -5.14 -6.33
C ARG A 589 16.63 -4.97 -6.25
N MET A 590 17.15 -3.84 -6.70
CA MET A 590 18.56 -3.49 -6.58
C MET A 590 18.71 -2.06 -6.08
N LEU A 591 19.71 -1.83 -5.25
CA LEU A 591 20.15 -0.51 -4.81
C LEU A 591 21.65 -0.41 -5.06
N ALA A 592 22.08 0.67 -5.70
CA ALA A 592 23.48 1.05 -5.83
C ALA A 592 23.64 2.48 -5.33
N GLN A 593 24.52 2.71 -4.37
CA GLN A 593 24.82 4.03 -3.82
C GLN A 593 26.33 4.24 -3.76
N MET A 594 26.81 5.31 -4.37
CA MET A 594 28.23 5.67 -4.36
C MET A 594 28.44 6.87 -3.45
N GLU A 595 29.48 6.85 -2.62
CA GLU A 595 29.86 7.97 -1.77
C GLU A 595 31.04 8.76 -2.34
N TYR A 596 30.91 10.08 -2.32
CA TYR A 596 31.95 11.05 -2.64
C TYR A 596 32.12 12.02 -1.45
N PRO A 597 32.95 11.67 -0.46
CA PRO A 597 33.31 12.55 0.63
C PRO A 597 34.06 13.78 0.11
N ASN A 598 33.85 14.91 0.79
CA ASN A 598 34.44 16.20 0.43
C ASN A 598 34.21 16.59 -1.04
N ALA A 599 33.01 16.31 -1.56
CA ALA A 599 32.70 16.50 -2.97
C ALA A 599 32.97 17.95 -3.40
N PHE A 600 33.62 18.11 -4.55
CA PHE A 600 34.01 19.41 -5.10
C PHE A 600 34.88 20.28 -4.16
N GLY A 601 35.59 19.67 -3.22
CA GLY A 601 36.41 20.39 -2.23
C GLY A 601 35.59 21.10 -1.14
N THR A 602 34.31 20.76 -1.02
CA THR A 602 33.42 21.24 0.04
C THR A 602 33.43 20.24 1.21
N PRO A 603 32.89 20.57 2.40
CA PRO A 603 32.76 19.61 3.49
C PRO A 603 31.55 18.67 3.35
N TYR A 604 30.85 18.70 2.21
CA TYR A 604 29.69 17.84 1.96
C TYR A 604 30.13 16.48 1.42
N THR A 605 29.45 15.44 1.87
CA THR A 605 29.49 14.12 1.21
C THR A 605 28.31 14.03 0.26
N LEU A 606 28.59 13.72 -1.01
CA LEU A 606 27.54 13.44 -2.00
C LEU A 606 27.36 11.94 -2.18
N SER A 607 26.11 11.52 -2.16
CA SER A 607 25.70 10.12 -2.31
C SER A 607 24.68 9.97 -3.43
N PRO A 608 25.09 9.95 -4.71
CA PRO A 608 24.22 9.52 -5.79
C PRO A 608 23.79 8.06 -5.59
N MET A 609 22.53 7.77 -5.89
CA MET A 609 21.94 6.45 -5.78
C MET A 609 21.05 6.10 -6.97
N LEU A 610 20.96 4.79 -7.23
CA LEU A 610 20.05 4.17 -8.18
C LEU A 610 19.32 3.04 -7.47
N ILE A 611 17.99 3.07 -7.50
CA ILE A 611 17.14 1.97 -7.07
C ILE A 611 16.42 1.44 -8.30
N TRP A 612 16.43 0.12 -8.48
CA TRP A 612 15.78 -0.56 -9.58
C TRP A 612 14.81 -1.61 -9.04
N SER A 613 13.63 -1.68 -9.64
CA SER A 613 12.61 -2.67 -9.35
C SER A 613 12.13 -3.32 -10.64
N HIS A 614 12.01 -4.65 -10.64
CA HIS A 614 11.40 -5.40 -11.72
C HIS A 614 10.64 -6.63 -11.18
N ASP A 615 9.35 -6.66 -11.48
CA ASP A 615 8.47 -7.81 -11.26
C ASP A 615 8.51 -8.64 -12.54
N VAL A 616 9.14 -9.81 -12.51
CA VAL A 616 9.59 -10.46 -13.74
C VAL A 616 8.48 -11.28 -14.37
N SER A 617 7.81 -12.12 -13.58
CA SER A 617 6.72 -12.97 -14.07
C SER A 617 5.77 -13.38 -12.95
N GLY A 618 4.52 -13.61 -13.33
CA GLY A 618 3.42 -13.97 -12.45
C GLY A 618 2.77 -12.76 -11.77
N TYR A 619 1.63 -13.02 -11.15
CA TYR A 619 0.88 -12.04 -10.38
C TYR A 619 0.69 -12.55 -8.96
N SER A 620 1.15 -11.79 -7.98
CA SER A 620 0.98 -12.16 -6.58
C SER A 620 -0.46 -11.95 -6.12
N ALA A 621 -0.98 -12.88 -5.33
CA ALA A 621 -2.19 -12.64 -4.55
C ALA A 621 -1.86 -11.74 -3.36
N GLY A 622 -2.78 -10.81 -3.07
CA GLY A 622 -2.71 -9.91 -1.92
C GLY A 622 -3.87 -10.14 -0.93
N PRO A 623 -3.99 -9.28 0.09
CA PRO A 623 -3.15 -8.11 0.36
C PRO A 623 -1.84 -8.45 1.08
N ILE A 624 -1.73 -9.60 1.74
CA ILE A 624 -0.51 -10.02 2.43
C ILE A 624 0.38 -10.78 1.43
N GLY A 625 1.54 -10.23 1.07
CA GLY A 625 2.46 -10.86 0.12
C GLY A 625 3.42 -9.88 -0.54
N PRO A 626 4.23 -10.33 -1.53
CA PRO A 626 5.23 -9.49 -2.18
C PRO A 626 4.67 -8.54 -3.25
N GLY A 627 3.44 -8.76 -3.73
CA GLY A 627 2.74 -7.82 -4.62
C GLY A 627 3.32 -7.71 -6.03
N PHE A 628 3.92 -8.78 -6.58
CA PHE A 628 4.48 -8.78 -7.93
C PHE A 628 3.40 -8.64 -9.01
N VAL A 629 3.65 -7.77 -9.99
CA VAL A 629 2.83 -7.61 -11.20
C VAL A 629 3.69 -7.84 -12.43
N GLU A 630 3.47 -8.91 -13.17
CA GLU A 630 4.30 -9.31 -14.32
C GLU A 630 4.66 -8.15 -15.26
N GLY A 631 5.97 -7.91 -15.43
CA GLY A 631 6.54 -6.91 -16.30
C GLY A 631 6.60 -5.49 -15.73
N LYS A 632 6.09 -5.24 -14.53
CA LYS A 632 6.14 -3.94 -13.83
C LYS A 632 7.57 -3.59 -13.48
N LYS A 633 7.97 -2.35 -13.75
CA LYS A 633 9.31 -1.83 -13.45
C LYS A 633 9.23 -0.44 -12.84
N ALA A 634 10.22 -0.12 -12.04
CA ALA A 634 10.45 1.24 -11.57
C ALA A 634 11.96 1.50 -11.45
N VAL A 635 12.35 2.76 -11.67
CA VAL A 635 13.70 3.24 -11.41
C VAL A 635 13.64 4.53 -10.62
N THR A 636 14.42 4.62 -9.55
CA THR A 636 14.62 5.86 -8.78
C THR A 636 16.08 6.27 -8.91
N LEU A 637 16.29 7.51 -9.34
CA LEU A 637 17.60 8.16 -9.36
C LEU A 637 17.60 9.24 -8.29
N GLY A 638 18.55 9.17 -7.37
CA GLY A 638 18.63 10.06 -6.23
C GLY A 638 20.02 10.65 -6.06
N VAL A 639 20.10 11.79 -5.38
CA VAL A 639 21.35 12.29 -4.81
C VAL A 639 21.08 12.87 -3.43
N THR A 640 21.88 12.42 -2.46
CA THR A 640 21.85 12.98 -1.11
C THR A 640 23.15 13.73 -0.83
N ALA A 641 23.05 14.95 -0.33
CA ALA A 641 24.15 15.70 0.26
C ALA A 641 24.04 15.65 1.78
N SER A 642 25.09 15.19 2.46
CA SER A 642 25.18 15.23 3.92
C SER A 642 26.30 16.16 4.40
N TYR A 643 26.07 16.84 5.52
CA TYR A 643 27.06 17.69 6.20
C TYR A 643 27.11 17.34 7.68
N LEU A 644 28.30 16.93 8.14
CA LEU A 644 28.60 16.51 9.51
C LEU A 644 27.66 15.41 10.05
N ASP A 645 27.03 14.63 9.17
CA ASP A 645 25.97 13.65 9.47
C ASP A 645 24.75 14.20 10.23
N GLN A 646 24.67 15.51 10.41
CA GLN A 646 23.56 16.21 11.07
C GLN A 646 22.55 16.73 10.06
N TYR A 647 23.03 17.33 8.96
CA TYR A 647 22.18 17.90 7.92
C TYR A 647 22.18 16.99 6.70
N ARG A 648 20.99 16.70 6.17
CA ARG A 648 20.81 15.92 4.95
C ARG A 648 19.89 16.65 3.99
N LEU A 649 20.26 16.70 2.72
CA LEU A 649 19.44 17.20 1.62
C LEU A 649 19.39 16.15 0.53
N SER A 650 18.20 15.68 0.17
CA SER A 650 17.99 14.63 -0.83
C SER A 650 17.10 15.15 -1.96
N LEU A 651 17.41 14.75 -3.19
CA LEU A 651 16.58 14.96 -4.37
C LEU A 651 16.47 13.64 -5.13
N ASP A 652 15.25 13.17 -5.34
CA ASP A 652 14.94 11.86 -5.90
C ASP A 652 13.93 11.99 -7.03
N TYR A 653 14.16 11.28 -8.13
CA TYR A 653 13.22 11.15 -9.23
C TYR A 653 12.88 9.68 -9.44
N THR A 654 11.59 9.35 -9.40
CA THR A 654 11.08 7.99 -9.63
C THR A 654 10.29 7.95 -10.93
N ASN A 655 10.65 7.00 -11.80
CA ASN A 655 9.91 6.68 -13.02
C ASN A 655 9.37 5.25 -12.95
N ASN A 656 8.09 5.10 -13.28
CA ASN A 656 7.37 3.83 -13.33
C ASN A 656 7.08 3.47 -14.80
N PHE A 657 7.26 2.21 -15.18
CA PHE A 657 7.06 1.77 -16.56
C PHE A 657 6.87 0.26 -16.66
N GLY A 658 6.50 -0.21 -17.85
CA GLY A 658 6.18 -1.63 -18.08
C GLY A 658 4.83 -2.04 -17.48
N ALA A 659 4.31 -3.16 -18.00
CA ALA A 659 3.01 -3.70 -17.62
C ALA A 659 1.86 -2.68 -17.68
N GLU A 660 1.88 -1.76 -18.65
CA GLU A 660 0.99 -0.60 -18.80
C GLU A 660 -0.43 -0.90 -18.27
N TYR A 661 -1.14 -1.82 -18.92
CA TYR A 661 -2.50 -2.18 -18.50
C TYR A 661 -2.66 -2.46 -16.99
N ARG A 662 -1.82 -3.31 -16.36
CA ARG A 662 -1.96 -3.72 -14.93
C ARG A 662 -1.13 -2.92 -13.94
N ASN A 663 -0.32 -1.98 -14.40
CA ASN A 663 0.54 -1.18 -13.55
C ASN A 663 -0.18 0.13 -13.18
N GLY A 664 -0.92 0.13 -12.06
CA GLY A 664 -1.58 1.34 -11.56
C GLY A 664 -0.64 2.49 -11.17
N SER A 665 0.68 2.28 -11.20
CA SER A 665 1.69 3.32 -11.01
C SER A 665 2.29 3.80 -12.34
N PHE A 666 1.91 3.24 -13.49
CA PHE A 666 2.52 3.51 -14.79
C PHE A 666 2.53 5.01 -15.14
N ASP A 667 1.47 5.73 -14.82
CA ASP A 667 1.36 7.17 -15.08
C ASP A 667 1.70 8.03 -13.85
N LYS A 668 2.34 7.47 -12.83
CA LYS A 668 2.63 8.12 -11.53
C LYS A 668 4.12 8.33 -11.30
N ASP A 669 4.78 9.04 -12.21
CA ASP A 669 6.15 9.52 -11.99
C ASP A 669 6.14 10.73 -11.07
N PHE A 670 7.17 10.83 -10.23
CA PHE A 670 7.28 11.95 -9.29
C PHE A 670 8.73 12.28 -8.96
N VAL A 671 8.91 13.53 -8.53
CA VAL A 671 10.15 14.03 -7.93
C VAL A 671 9.88 14.34 -6.46
N SER A 672 10.83 14.02 -5.60
CA SER A 672 10.80 14.31 -4.16
C SER A 672 12.06 15.06 -3.75
N MET A 673 11.91 16.04 -2.87
CA MET A 673 13.03 16.72 -2.23
C MET A 673 12.81 16.73 -0.72
N THR A 674 13.87 16.44 0.04
CA THR A 674 13.82 16.39 1.51
C THR A 674 15.02 17.10 2.09
N ALA A 675 14.80 17.92 3.11
CA ALA A 675 15.82 18.46 3.99
C ALA A 675 15.57 17.95 5.41
N SER A 676 16.56 17.32 6.05
CA SER A 676 16.46 16.89 7.44
C SER A 676 17.66 17.32 8.28
N TYR A 677 17.41 17.42 9.57
CA TYR A 677 18.35 17.84 10.58
C TYR A 677 18.15 17.02 11.85
N THR A 678 19.20 16.35 12.29
CA THR A 678 19.20 15.56 13.53
C THR A 678 20.19 16.14 14.51
N PHE A 679 19.76 16.25 15.77
CA PHE A 679 20.62 16.66 16.88
C PHE A 679 20.42 15.81 18.12
#